data_AF-A0A135SZJ0-F1
#
_entry.id   AF-A0A135SZJ0-F1
#
_cell.length_a   1.000
_cell.length_b   1.000
_cell.length_c   1.000
_cell.angle_alpha   90.00
_cell.angle_beta   90.00
_cell.angle_gamma   90.00
#
_symmetry.space_group_name_H-M   'P 1'
#
loop_
_entity.id
_entity.type
_entity.pdbx_description
1 polymer ?
#
loop_
_entity_poly.entity_id
_entity_poly.type
_entity_poly.pdbx_seq_one_letter_code
_entity_poly.pdbx_strand_id
1 'polypeptide(L)'
;MNLDTSKECQINAELVKKAVTAIGSLSPSLKFIVLPTGTKAYGIHLIDPLSIRKGTLSAADTIVGFVINNNICCAAQTLGIYLSLFAEIEGKGAECPFTGNEKSWRNLSHESNQDILAKICVYASLHLNVTHGQKYNAGDNFQPSSWSHRWPVICGYFDLKETPPLPDHQAPQPEHYLAKHAEKWREMEKKHGLVGGHIANERTFIEPTHGLDMTQCHEMRGSSKEELDTKDSWRTTSMLLFPDGDVNGDDAKRDKLAALPEELLIETLNRLCHRDLCNVSRLNKRYHRLADAVLYKSVHFQSPELHLTFSESLGRRPRRGSAINEVKLIYPNEELSRLALDTPVHNSHYDPTRSDTLSRTLSVMSNLEKLDIAVPHVLLHGIGTLFNGPFDLAYLKECTLFYQCTDDAYWDLRENIHIFAHPTLETLIIKRAKLDEKGFDFMERPHETGLKKLHLIECDINDDGLSDLLEFPEGLEEFVMTQTAEPKPDLEETSDNFADYVLALNSQAHSLKTFTIDSPTLGCRKPLRMREFEALKSMRMNWDYQLFGKTSKKPRMHSVGLPPEMEVLEFFNEMGSDEEVMDLLLYTIQTKDVVAKAWKTFVVPEGDGGVSREIKEACREHGLQLDIIGAFDTDGDAD
;
A
#
# COMPACT_ATOMS: atom_id res chain seq x y z
N MET A 1 34.58 -18.35 -27.86
CA MET A 1 35.34 -18.00 -26.65
C MET A 1 36.40 -16.98 -27.02
N ASN A 2 36.64 -15.93 -26.22
CA ASN A 2 37.79 -15.04 -26.42
C ASN A 2 39.06 -15.84 -26.16
N LEU A 3 40.01 -15.82 -27.11
CA LEU A 3 41.23 -16.64 -27.13
C LEU A 3 42.31 -16.21 -26.12
N ASP A 4 41.97 -15.42 -25.09
CA ASP A 4 42.92 -14.90 -24.11
C ASP A 4 42.52 -15.32 -22.68
N THR A 5 42.93 -16.54 -22.33
CA THR A 5 42.75 -17.14 -21.00
C THR A 5 43.36 -16.26 -19.90
N SER A 6 44.46 -15.56 -20.17
CA SER A 6 45.11 -14.68 -19.19
C SER A 6 44.21 -13.50 -18.83
N LYS A 7 43.55 -12.90 -19.83
CA LYS A 7 42.59 -11.82 -19.63
C LYS A 7 41.33 -12.28 -18.91
N GLU A 8 40.81 -13.47 -19.22
CA GLU A 8 39.67 -14.06 -18.50
C GLU A 8 40.01 -14.29 -17.01
N CYS A 9 41.17 -14.88 -16.72
CA CYS A 9 41.65 -15.06 -15.34
C CYS A 9 41.79 -13.72 -14.61
N GLN A 10 42.36 -12.71 -15.25
CA GLN A 10 42.53 -11.38 -14.66
C GLN A 10 41.18 -10.74 -14.31
N ILE A 11 40.21 -10.79 -15.22
CA ILE A 11 38.86 -10.21 -15.02
C ILE A 11 38.15 -10.92 -13.86
N ASN A 12 38.11 -12.25 -13.87
CA ASN A 12 37.41 -13.02 -12.83
C ASN A 12 38.05 -12.84 -11.44
N ALA A 13 39.38 -12.83 -11.36
CA ALA A 13 40.10 -12.60 -10.11
C ALA A 13 39.82 -11.20 -9.55
N GLU A 14 39.84 -10.17 -10.40
CA GLU A 14 39.54 -8.80 -9.98
C GLU A 14 38.07 -8.63 -9.54
N LEU A 15 37.13 -9.34 -10.18
CA LEU A 15 35.71 -9.33 -9.79
C LEU A 15 35.51 -9.86 -8.37
N VAL A 16 36.08 -11.04 -8.07
CA VAL A 16 36.02 -11.65 -6.73
C VAL A 16 36.71 -10.75 -5.71
N LYS A 17 37.93 -10.26 -6.02
CA LYS A 17 38.70 -9.39 -5.13
C LYS A 17 37.93 -8.12 -4.76
N LYS A 18 37.32 -7.43 -5.73
CA LYS A 18 36.49 -6.25 -5.49
C LYS A 18 35.29 -6.56 -4.61
N ALA A 19 34.54 -7.62 -4.91
CA ALA A 19 33.36 -8.02 -4.13
C ALA A 19 33.72 -8.33 -2.67
N VAL A 20 34.75 -9.13 -2.44
CA VAL A 20 35.22 -9.51 -1.09
C VAL A 20 35.72 -8.29 -0.32
N THR A 21 36.46 -7.40 -0.98
CA THR A 21 37.01 -6.18 -0.35
C THR A 21 35.88 -5.23 0.06
N ALA A 22 34.93 -4.97 -0.83
CA ALA A 22 33.80 -4.07 -0.56
C ALA A 22 32.92 -4.59 0.58
N ILE A 23 32.53 -5.87 0.55
CA ILE A 23 31.71 -6.48 1.61
C ILE A 23 32.49 -6.53 2.94
N GLY A 24 33.79 -6.85 2.89
CA GLY A 24 34.64 -6.85 4.08
C GLY A 24 34.75 -5.48 4.75
N SER A 25 34.76 -4.40 3.97
CA SER A 25 34.75 -3.02 4.51
C SER A 25 33.38 -2.60 5.05
N LEU A 26 32.28 -3.05 4.42
CA LEU A 26 30.92 -2.64 4.78
C LEU A 26 30.28 -3.49 5.89
N SER A 27 30.74 -4.74 6.07
CA SER A 27 30.15 -5.70 7.00
C SER A 27 31.20 -6.30 7.94
N PRO A 28 31.48 -5.65 9.09
CA PRO A 28 32.43 -6.16 10.09
C PRO A 28 32.05 -7.53 10.66
N SER A 29 30.78 -7.93 10.54
CA SER A 29 30.25 -9.21 11.00
C SER A 29 30.36 -10.34 9.96
N LEU A 30 30.99 -10.12 8.80
CA LEU A 30 31.16 -11.15 7.76
C LEU A 30 31.98 -12.32 8.30
N LYS A 31 31.40 -13.54 8.27
CA LYS A 31 32.03 -14.74 8.85
C LYS A 31 32.59 -15.72 7.82
N PHE A 32 31.99 -15.79 6.63
CA PHE A 32 32.30 -16.84 5.67
C PHE A 32 31.95 -16.43 4.23
N ILE A 33 32.65 -17.00 3.27
CA ILE A 33 32.39 -16.84 1.84
C ILE A 33 32.51 -18.21 1.17
N VAL A 34 31.46 -18.61 0.46
CA VAL A 34 31.50 -19.75 -0.46
C VAL A 34 31.80 -19.22 -1.86
N LEU A 35 32.75 -19.84 -2.55
CA LEU A 35 33.05 -19.53 -3.94
C LEU A 35 32.68 -20.74 -4.82
N PRO A 36 31.52 -20.70 -5.51
CA PRO A 36 31.20 -21.68 -6.53
C PRO A 36 32.17 -21.55 -7.71
N THR A 37 32.67 -22.68 -8.16
CA THR A 37 33.54 -22.85 -9.32
C THR A 37 33.00 -24.01 -10.17
N GLY A 38 33.70 -24.38 -11.23
CA GLY A 38 33.28 -25.48 -12.11
C GLY A 38 34.34 -26.55 -12.28
N THR A 39 33.95 -27.67 -12.88
CA THR A 39 34.84 -28.79 -13.24
C THR A 39 36.00 -28.38 -14.16
N LYS A 40 35.90 -27.22 -14.81
CA LYS A 40 37.00 -26.50 -15.45
C LYS A 40 38.28 -26.41 -14.62
N ALA A 41 38.18 -26.35 -13.29
CA ALA A 41 39.33 -26.36 -12.38
C ALA A 41 40.17 -27.65 -12.42
N TYR A 42 39.63 -28.76 -12.91
CA TYR A 42 40.32 -30.04 -13.08
C TYR A 42 41.08 -30.16 -14.41
N GLY A 43 41.22 -29.06 -15.16
CA GLY A 43 41.98 -29.04 -16.41
C GLY A 43 41.25 -29.64 -17.60
N ILE A 44 39.91 -29.74 -17.54
CA ILE A 44 39.05 -30.28 -18.62
C ILE A 44 39.19 -29.49 -19.94
N HIS A 45 39.79 -28.29 -19.88
CA HIS A 45 40.02 -27.42 -21.02
C HIS A 45 41.42 -26.79 -21.09
N LEU A 46 42.42 -27.21 -20.27
CA LEU A 46 43.90 -27.00 -20.38
C LEU A 46 44.64 -27.03 -19.01
N ILE A 47 45.98 -27.11 -19.08
CA ILE A 47 47.02 -27.38 -18.05
C ILE A 47 47.12 -26.31 -16.92
N ASP A 48 47.30 -26.81 -15.68
CA ASP A 48 47.84 -26.22 -14.42
C ASP A 48 46.90 -25.63 -13.32
N PRO A 49 47.08 -25.97 -12.01
CA PRO A 49 46.15 -25.60 -10.92
C PRO A 49 46.58 -24.38 -10.05
N LEU A 50 45.61 -23.53 -9.69
CA LEU A 50 45.72 -22.37 -8.78
C LEU A 50 45.49 -22.73 -7.29
N SER A 51 46.26 -22.09 -6.39
CA SER A 51 46.13 -22.18 -4.91
C SER A 51 45.59 -20.88 -4.28
N ILE A 52 44.66 -20.97 -3.31
CA ILE A 52 44.06 -19.83 -2.56
C ILE A 52 44.09 -20.12 -1.05
N ARG A 53 44.32 -19.09 -0.21
CA ARG A 53 44.58 -19.20 1.26
C ARG A 53 43.41 -18.89 2.22
N LYS A 54 42.19 -18.57 1.77
CA LYS A 54 40.97 -18.49 2.60
C LYS A 54 39.71 -18.72 1.75
N GLY A 55 38.79 -19.58 2.22
CA GLY A 55 37.52 -19.89 1.55
C GLY A 55 37.34 -21.38 1.21
N THR A 56 36.13 -21.75 0.80
CA THR A 56 35.82 -23.12 0.34
C THR A 56 35.43 -23.09 -1.13
N LEU A 57 36.02 -23.95 -1.98
CA LEU A 57 35.60 -24.09 -3.38
C LEU A 57 34.58 -25.21 -3.53
N SER A 58 33.50 -24.95 -4.25
CA SER A 58 32.61 -26.00 -4.73
C SER A 58 32.78 -26.13 -6.25
N ALA A 59 33.07 -27.32 -6.77
CA ALA A 59 33.17 -27.56 -8.21
C ALA A 59 31.92 -28.32 -8.69
N ALA A 60 31.06 -27.64 -9.44
CA ALA A 60 29.89 -28.22 -10.09
C ALA A 60 30.21 -28.65 -11.52
N ASP A 61 29.64 -29.77 -11.96
CA ASP A 61 29.60 -30.15 -13.39
C ASP A 61 28.43 -29.38 -14.06
N THR A 62 27.86 -29.89 -15.14
CA THR A 62 26.73 -29.25 -15.85
C THR A 62 25.61 -28.91 -14.86
N ILE A 63 25.30 -27.62 -14.76
CA ILE A 63 24.27 -27.12 -13.86
C ILE A 63 22.90 -27.27 -14.51
N VAL A 64 22.02 -28.01 -13.84
CA VAL A 64 20.61 -28.17 -14.23
C VAL A 64 19.80 -27.17 -13.39
N GLY A 65 19.25 -26.14 -14.02
CA GLY A 65 18.60 -25.04 -13.30
C GLY A 65 17.98 -23.98 -14.20
N PHE A 66 17.58 -22.86 -13.62
CA PHE A 66 16.99 -21.73 -14.32
C PHE A 66 17.66 -20.42 -13.89
N VAL A 67 18.02 -19.60 -14.87
CA VAL A 67 18.57 -18.26 -14.63
C VAL A 67 17.75 -17.24 -15.42
N ILE A 68 17.33 -16.18 -14.74
CA ILE A 68 16.47 -15.11 -15.32
C ILE A 68 17.20 -14.37 -16.45
N ASN A 69 18.52 -14.20 -16.33
CA ASN A 69 19.36 -13.64 -17.37
C ASN A 69 19.85 -14.77 -18.28
N ASN A 70 19.38 -14.76 -19.54
CA ASN A 70 19.70 -15.75 -20.57
C ASN A 70 21.18 -16.18 -20.53
N ASN A 71 21.46 -17.39 -20.02
CA ASN A 71 22.81 -17.90 -19.82
C ASN A 71 23.07 -19.12 -20.70
N ILE A 72 24.04 -19.00 -21.59
CA ILE A 72 24.42 -20.01 -22.59
C ILE A 72 24.95 -21.32 -21.99
N CYS A 73 25.37 -21.32 -20.72
CA CYS A 73 25.84 -22.52 -20.02
C CYS A 73 24.69 -23.29 -19.32
N CYS A 74 23.45 -22.85 -19.46
CA CYS A 74 22.29 -23.50 -18.86
C CYS A 74 21.76 -24.62 -19.77
N ALA A 75 22.25 -25.85 -19.56
CA ALA A 75 21.84 -27.01 -20.37
C ALA A 75 20.33 -27.26 -20.32
N ALA A 76 19.70 -27.04 -19.17
CA ALA A 76 18.25 -27.16 -18.98
C ALA A 76 17.46 -26.19 -19.86
N GLN A 77 17.88 -24.93 -19.95
CA GLN A 77 17.21 -23.92 -20.78
C GLN A 77 17.39 -24.23 -22.27
N THR A 78 18.61 -24.52 -22.71
CA THR A 78 18.91 -24.86 -24.11
C THR A 78 18.13 -26.08 -24.58
N LEU A 79 18.19 -27.19 -23.83
CA LEU A 79 17.51 -28.42 -24.21
C LEU A 79 15.99 -28.29 -24.11
N GLY A 80 15.47 -27.55 -23.12
CA GLY A 80 14.03 -27.30 -23.01
C GLY A 80 13.48 -26.54 -24.22
N ILE A 81 14.16 -25.48 -24.65
CA ILE A 81 13.79 -24.68 -25.83
C ILE A 81 13.88 -25.53 -27.11
N TYR A 82 14.98 -26.27 -27.28
CA TYR A 82 15.17 -27.18 -28.42
C TYR A 82 14.08 -28.25 -28.50
N LEU A 83 13.86 -29.01 -27.42
CA LEU A 83 12.90 -30.12 -27.41
C LEU A 83 11.46 -29.65 -27.54
N SER A 84 11.12 -28.48 -26.98
CA SER A 84 9.78 -27.89 -27.17
C SER A 84 9.54 -27.49 -28.62
N LEU A 85 10.52 -26.84 -29.26
CA LEU A 85 10.41 -26.49 -30.67
C LEU A 85 10.41 -27.74 -31.56
N PHE A 86 11.20 -28.75 -31.20
CA PHE A 86 11.23 -30.04 -31.90
C PHE A 86 9.86 -30.72 -31.83
N ALA A 87 9.25 -30.80 -30.65
CA ALA A 87 7.91 -31.39 -30.46
C ALA A 87 6.80 -30.60 -31.18
N GLU A 88 6.88 -29.27 -31.25
CA GLU A 88 5.91 -28.44 -31.98
C GLU A 88 6.03 -28.63 -33.51
N ILE A 89 7.23 -28.90 -34.03
CA ILE A 89 7.47 -29.07 -35.48
C ILE A 89 7.26 -30.51 -35.94
N GLU A 90 7.90 -31.47 -35.27
CA GLU A 90 7.93 -32.88 -35.67
C GLU A 90 6.75 -33.67 -35.09
N GLY A 91 6.08 -33.11 -34.08
CA GLY A 91 4.92 -33.69 -33.42
C GLY A 91 5.23 -34.54 -32.19
N LYS A 92 4.22 -34.73 -31.34
CA LYS A 92 4.30 -35.64 -30.19
C LYS A 92 4.49 -37.08 -30.68
N GLY A 93 5.37 -37.82 -30.01
CA GLY A 93 5.76 -39.18 -30.35
C GLY A 93 6.86 -39.28 -31.42
N ALA A 94 7.35 -38.14 -31.94
CA ALA A 94 8.44 -38.13 -32.91
C ALA A 94 9.75 -38.69 -32.31
N GLU A 95 10.54 -39.33 -33.17
CA GLU A 95 11.85 -39.87 -32.78
C GLU A 95 12.87 -38.73 -32.65
N CYS A 96 13.38 -38.53 -31.44
CA CYS A 96 14.34 -37.49 -31.08
C CYS A 96 15.71 -38.11 -30.80
N PRO A 97 16.66 -38.06 -31.76
CA PRO A 97 17.99 -38.62 -31.57
C PRO A 97 18.80 -37.80 -30.59
N PHE A 98 19.60 -38.48 -29.77
CA PHE A 98 20.56 -37.82 -28.90
C PHE A 98 21.53 -36.97 -29.72
N THR A 99 21.70 -35.72 -29.32
CA THR A 99 22.45 -34.71 -30.08
C THR A 99 23.97 -34.86 -29.95
N GLY A 100 24.43 -35.67 -28.98
CA GLY A 100 25.84 -36.00 -28.79
C GLY A 100 26.34 -37.13 -29.70
N ASN A 101 27.39 -37.84 -29.26
CA ASN A 101 28.00 -38.94 -29.99
C ASN A 101 27.98 -40.23 -29.16
N GLU A 102 28.35 -41.37 -29.76
CA GLU A 102 28.37 -42.67 -29.06
C GLU A 102 29.23 -42.67 -27.79
N LYS A 103 30.31 -41.88 -27.75
CA LYS A 103 31.15 -41.76 -26.56
C LYS A 103 30.41 -41.04 -25.43
N SER A 104 29.80 -39.88 -25.71
CA SER A 104 29.04 -39.14 -24.68
C SER A 104 27.75 -39.85 -24.28
N TRP A 105 27.14 -40.62 -25.19
CA TRP A 105 25.97 -41.46 -24.91
C TRP A 105 26.20 -42.45 -23.77
N ARG A 106 27.40 -43.06 -23.75
CA ARG A 106 27.77 -44.12 -22.78
C ARG A 106 28.60 -43.61 -21.60
N ASN A 107 29.17 -42.42 -21.69
CA ASN A 107 30.06 -41.90 -20.65
C ASN A 107 29.32 -41.63 -19.35
N LEU A 108 29.96 -41.95 -18.22
CA LEU A 108 29.44 -41.65 -16.89
C LEU A 108 29.81 -40.22 -16.48
N SER A 109 28.84 -39.48 -15.97
CA SER A 109 29.03 -38.10 -15.49
C SER A 109 28.06 -37.75 -14.36
N HIS A 110 28.36 -36.68 -13.62
CA HIS A 110 27.45 -36.10 -12.64
C HIS A 110 26.71 -34.88 -13.22
N GLU A 111 25.54 -34.60 -12.66
CA GLU A 111 24.77 -33.38 -12.89
C GLU A 111 24.69 -32.62 -11.58
N SER A 112 24.54 -31.30 -11.68
CA SER A 112 24.50 -30.43 -10.52
C SER A 112 23.24 -29.56 -10.56
N ASN A 113 22.15 -30.06 -9.98
CA ASN A 113 20.92 -29.31 -9.80
C ASN A 113 21.18 -28.06 -8.95
N GLN A 114 20.68 -26.91 -9.42
CA GLN A 114 20.90 -25.62 -8.78
C GLN A 114 20.46 -25.58 -7.30
N ASP A 115 19.40 -26.31 -6.93
CA ASP A 115 18.87 -26.32 -5.57
C ASP A 115 19.77 -27.16 -4.65
N ILE A 116 20.29 -28.28 -5.15
CA ILE A 116 21.28 -29.09 -4.43
C ILE A 116 22.56 -28.30 -4.23
N LEU A 117 23.03 -27.59 -5.26
CA LEU A 117 24.18 -26.69 -5.16
C LEU A 117 23.95 -25.57 -4.13
N ALA A 118 22.78 -24.94 -4.14
CA ALA A 118 22.42 -23.92 -3.17
C ALA A 118 22.40 -24.49 -1.74
N LYS A 119 21.80 -25.67 -1.54
CA LYS A 119 21.78 -26.37 -0.24
C LYS A 119 23.20 -26.70 0.24
N ILE A 120 24.09 -27.14 -0.64
CA ILE A 120 25.51 -27.38 -0.33
C ILE A 120 26.20 -26.07 0.10
N CYS A 121 25.99 -24.97 -0.62
CA CYS A 121 26.55 -23.66 -0.26
C CYS A 121 26.04 -23.15 1.08
N VAL A 122 24.73 -23.28 1.34
CA VAL A 122 24.10 -22.90 2.62
C VAL A 122 24.67 -23.75 3.75
N TYR A 123 24.73 -25.07 3.57
CA TYR A 123 25.30 -25.98 4.57
C TYR A 123 26.75 -25.61 4.89
N ALA A 124 27.58 -25.40 3.86
CA ALA A 124 28.97 -25.00 4.03
C ALA A 124 29.12 -23.69 4.80
N SER A 125 28.19 -22.74 4.59
CA SER A 125 28.19 -21.44 5.27
C SER A 125 27.80 -21.52 6.75
N LEU A 126 27.09 -22.58 7.15
CA LEU A 126 26.60 -22.78 8.51
C LEU A 126 27.49 -23.70 9.36
N HIS A 127 28.37 -24.49 8.73
CA HIS A 127 29.20 -25.51 9.40
C HIS A 127 30.71 -25.24 9.24
N LEU A 128 31.14 -24.03 9.60
CA LEU A 128 32.51 -23.55 9.37
C LEU A 128 33.60 -24.45 10.00
N ASN A 129 33.29 -25.14 11.10
CA ASN A 129 34.20 -26.06 11.77
C ASN A 129 34.64 -27.24 10.91
N VAL A 130 33.82 -27.63 9.93
CA VAL A 130 34.10 -28.74 9.00
C VAL A 130 34.46 -28.21 7.61
N THR A 131 33.87 -27.09 7.19
CA THR A 131 33.96 -26.64 5.80
C THR A 131 35.08 -25.65 5.53
N HIS A 132 35.56 -24.91 6.54
CA HIS A 132 36.51 -23.83 6.33
C HIS A 132 37.82 -24.29 5.68
N GLY A 133 38.20 -23.64 4.57
CA GLY A 133 39.46 -23.87 3.86
C GLY A 133 39.46 -25.12 2.97
N GLN A 134 38.32 -25.79 2.79
CA GLN A 134 38.22 -27.04 2.05
C GLN A 134 37.82 -26.84 0.58
N LYS A 135 37.82 -27.91 -0.21
CA LYS A 135 37.24 -27.92 -1.56
C LYS A 135 36.34 -29.14 -1.70
N TYR A 136 35.17 -28.99 -2.30
CA TYR A 136 34.19 -30.07 -2.45
C TYR A 136 33.69 -30.15 -3.90
N ASN A 137 33.60 -31.37 -4.44
CA ASN A 137 32.76 -31.61 -5.62
C ASN A 137 31.28 -31.49 -5.23
N ALA A 138 30.43 -31.04 -6.15
CA ALA A 138 29.01 -30.91 -5.88
C ALA A 138 28.17 -31.43 -7.06
N GLY A 139 27.20 -32.27 -6.75
CA GLY A 139 26.37 -32.98 -7.72
C GLY A 139 25.17 -33.64 -7.05
N ASP A 140 24.26 -34.13 -7.88
CA ASP A 140 22.94 -34.59 -7.45
C ASP A 140 22.94 -35.92 -6.74
N ASN A 141 23.89 -36.80 -7.05
CA ASN A 141 23.96 -38.16 -6.52
C ASN A 141 25.39 -38.58 -6.23
N PHE A 142 25.53 -39.64 -5.44
CA PHE A 142 26.81 -40.28 -5.19
C PHE A 142 27.34 -41.05 -6.42
N GLN A 143 26.43 -41.70 -7.16
CA GLN A 143 26.76 -42.50 -8.33
C GLN A 143 26.54 -41.70 -9.62
N PRO A 144 27.50 -41.70 -10.57
CA PRO A 144 27.34 -41.01 -11.84
C PRO A 144 26.37 -41.77 -12.77
N SER A 145 25.80 -41.06 -13.75
CA SER A 145 24.85 -41.58 -14.74
C SER A 145 25.29 -41.27 -16.18
N SER A 146 24.72 -41.96 -17.16
CA SER A 146 25.02 -41.79 -18.59
C SER A 146 23.88 -41.09 -19.34
N TRP A 147 24.20 -40.49 -20.49
CA TRP A 147 23.18 -39.91 -21.36
C TRP A 147 22.20 -40.95 -21.91
N SER A 148 22.62 -42.22 -22.05
CA SER A 148 21.72 -43.31 -22.40
C SER A 148 20.61 -43.56 -21.37
N HIS A 149 20.84 -43.21 -20.10
CA HIS A 149 19.82 -43.24 -19.07
C HIS A 149 19.02 -41.93 -19.00
N ARG A 150 19.66 -40.78 -19.23
CA ARG A 150 19.05 -39.46 -19.09
C ARG A 150 18.14 -39.05 -20.23
N TRP A 151 18.58 -39.29 -21.46
CA TRP A 151 17.88 -38.84 -22.65
C TRP A 151 16.44 -39.37 -22.76
N PRO A 152 16.13 -40.64 -22.42
CA PRO A 152 14.75 -41.12 -22.32
C PRO A 152 13.89 -40.29 -21.36
N VAL A 153 14.43 -39.97 -20.17
CA VAL A 153 13.71 -39.19 -19.14
C VAL A 153 13.45 -37.77 -19.63
N ILE A 154 14.45 -37.13 -20.24
CA ILE A 154 14.34 -35.76 -20.74
C ILE A 154 13.37 -35.68 -21.93
N CYS A 155 13.45 -36.60 -22.90
CA CYS A 155 12.51 -36.65 -24.02
C CYS A 155 11.07 -36.89 -23.56
N GLY A 156 10.87 -37.71 -22.53
CA GLY A 156 9.57 -38.00 -21.95
C GLY A 156 8.84 -36.77 -21.42
N TYR A 157 9.54 -35.72 -20.97
CA TYR A 157 8.92 -34.45 -20.57
C TYR A 157 8.24 -33.69 -21.71
N PHE A 158 8.61 -33.99 -22.96
CA PHE A 158 8.12 -33.31 -24.16
C PHE A 158 7.28 -34.24 -25.05
N ASP A 159 6.85 -35.39 -24.52
CA ASP A 159 6.16 -36.44 -25.26
C ASP A 159 6.94 -36.91 -26.51
N LEU A 160 8.28 -36.92 -26.46
CA LEU A 160 9.14 -37.37 -27.57
C LEU A 160 9.64 -38.80 -27.34
N LYS A 161 9.84 -39.55 -28.42
CA LYS A 161 10.43 -40.90 -28.38
C LYS A 161 11.94 -40.78 -28.52
N GLU A 162 12.68 -41.18 -27.52
CA GLU A 162 14.13 -41.14 -27.51
C GLU A 162 14.75 -42.11 -28.54
N THR A 163 15.87 -41.71 -29.15
CA THR A 163 16.70 -42.62 -29.94
C THR A 163 18.20 -42.37 -29.67
N PRO A 164 19.07 -43.38 -29.84
CA PRO A 164 20.52 -43.22 -29.72
C PRO A 164 21.08 -42.21 -30.73
N PRO A 165 22.32 -41.73 -30.57
CA PRO A 165 22.92 -40.81 -31.53
C PRO A 165 22.98 -41.42 -32.94
N LEU A 166 22.67 -40.61 -33.95
CA LEU A 166 22.77 -41.04 -35.35
C LEU A 166 24.24 -41.15 -35.80
N PRO A 167 24.56 -42.04 -36.76
CA PRO A 167 25.89 -42.10 -37.37
C PRO A 167 26.33 -40.75 -37.94
N ASP A 168 27.65 -40.52 -37.98
CA ASP A 168 28.28 -39.34 -38.60
C ASP A 168 27.77 -37.97 -38.12
N HIS A 169 27.33 -37.87 -36.86
CA HIS A 169 26.80 -36.63 -36.27
C HIS A 169 25.58 -36.04 -37.02
N GLN A 170 24.78 -36.90 -37.65
CA GLN A 170 23.60 -36.49 -38.41
C GLN A 170 22.41 -36.04 -37.54
N ALA A 171 22.49 -36.22 -36.22
CA ALA A 171 21.47 -35.73 -35.30
C ALA A 171 21.40 -34.18 -35.32
N PRO A 172 20.20 -33.58 -35.35
CA PRO A 172 20.05 -32.13 -35.33
C PRO A 172 20.72 -31.53 -34.09
N GLN A 173 21.71 -30.65 -34.32
CA GLN A 173 22.32 -29.92 -33.22
C GLN A 173 21.35 -28.84 -32.73
N PRO A 174 21.14 -28.69 -31.40
CA PRO A 174 20.17 -27.74 -30.85
C PRO A 174 20.30 -26.33 -31.44
N GLU A 175 21.53 -25.83 -31.56
CA GLU A 175 21.80 -24.49 -32.08
C GLU A 175 21.32 -24.31 -33.52
N HIS A 176 21.72 -25.25 -34.39
CA HIS A 176 21.41 -25.18 -35.81
C HIS A 176 19.92 -25.38 -36.05
N TYR A 177 19.29 -26.25 -35.26
CA TYR A 177 17.85 -26.47 -35.32
C TYR A 177 17.08 -25.22 -34.88
N LEU A 178 17.46 -24.62 -33.75
CA LEU A 178 16.84 -23.38 -33.25
C LEU A 178 17.04 -22.21 -34.21
N ALA A 179 18.24 -22.04 -34.78
CA ALA A 179 18.53 -21.00 -35.76
C ALA A 179 17.73 -21.19 -37.05
N LYS A 180 17.66 -22.42 -37.57
CA LYS A 180 16.90 -22.78 -38.78
C LYS A 180 15.39 -22.53 -38.59
N HIS A 181 14.88 -22.72 -37.38
CA HIS A 181 13.45 -22.63 -37.06
C HIS A 181 13.09 -21.41 -36.20
N ALA A 182 13.90 -20.35 -36.23
CA ALA A 182 13.73 -19.16 -35.40
C ALA A 182 12.42 -18.39 -35.65
N GLU A 183 11.86 -18.46 -36.86
CA GLU A 183 10.53 -17.89 -37.16
C GLU A 183 9.42 -18.66 -36.45
N LYS A 184 9.49 -20.00 -36.48
CA LYS A 184 8.50 -20.86 -35.82
C LYS A 184 8.52 -20.68 -34.30
N TRP A 185 9.71 -20.48 -33.72
CA TRP A 185 9.81 -20.13 -32.31
C TRP A 185 9.13 -18.80 -31.96
N ARG A 186 9.31 -17.76 -32.78
CA ARG A 186 8.64 -16.45 -32.56
C ARG A 186 7.11 -16.58 -32.63
N GLU A 187 6.59 -17.48 -33.45
CA GLU A 187 5.15 -17.81 -33.43
C GLU A 187 4.75 -18.49 -32.12
N MET A 188 5.54 -19.45 -31.65
CA MET A 188 5.30 -20.15 -30.39
C MET A 188 5.35 -19.19 -29.18
N GLU A 189 6.29 -18.24 -29.16
CA GLU A 189 6.37 -17.19 -28.15
C GLU A 189 5.06 -16.40 -28.07
N LYS A 190 4.49 -16.00 -29.21
CA LYS A 190 3.20 -15.30 -29.26
C LYS A 190 2.03 -16.19 -28.85
N LYS A 191 1.98 -17.42 -29.38
CA LYS A 191 0.90 -18.40 -29.15
C LYS A 191 0.76 -18.74 -27.66
N HIS A 192 1.88 -18.86 -26.95
CA HIS A 192 1.91 -19.28 -25.54
C HIS A 192 2.23 -18.14 -24.56
N GLY A 193 2.35 -16.89 -25.02
CA GLY A 193 2.68 -15.75 -24.16
C GLY A 193 4.04 -15.85 -23.48
N LEU A 194 5.03 -16.46 -24.15
CA LEU A 194 6.37 -16.67 -23.60
C LEU A 194 7.19 -15.36 -23.61
N VAL A 195 8.14 -15.26 -22.68
CA VAL A 195 9.14 -14.17 -22.70
C VAL A 195 10.06 -14.39 -23.89
N GLY A 196 10.22 -13.37 -24.74
CA GLY A 196 11.03 -13.46 -25.95
C GLY A 196 12.52 -13.22 -25.73
N GLY A 197 13.34 -13.50 -26.76
CA GLY A 197 14.75 -13.13 -26.80
C GLY A 197 15.74 -14.22 -26.36
N HIS A 198 15.28 -15.47 -26.26
CA HIS A 198 16.11 -16.59 -25.81
C HIS A 198 16.87 -17.34 -26.92
N ILE A 199 16.51 -17.18 -28.20
CA ILE A 199 17.17 -17.84 -29.35
C ILE A 199 18.29 -16.99 -29.98
N ALA A 200 18.34 -15.69 -29.72
CA ALA A 200 19.30 -14.78 -30.34
C ALA A 200 20.63 -14.73 -29.57
N ASN A 201 21.46 -15.76 -29.69
CA ASN A 201 22.91 -15.67 -29.47
C ASN A 201 23.62 -16.77 -30.26
N GLU A 202 24.66 -16.41 -31.04
CA GLU A 202 25.43 -17.30 -31.94
C GLU A 202 26.29 -18.36 -31.21
N ARG A 203 25.97 -18.70 -29.95
CA ARG A 203 26.83 -19.52 -29.09
C ARG A 203 26.03 -20.31 -28.06
N THR A 204 25.93 -21.60 -28.28
CA THR A 204 25.42 -22.63 -27.39
C THR A 204 26.49 -23.72 -27.33
N PHE A 205 26.83 -24.16 -26.13
CA PHE A 205 27.93 -25.11 -25.95
C PHE A 205 27.51 -26.17 -24.95
N ILE A 206 27.47 -27.43 -25.38
CA ILE A 206 27.31 -28.56 -24.47
C ILE A 206 28.73 -29.02 -24.11
N GLU A 207 29.14 -28.79 -22.85
CA GLU A 207 30.49 -29.15 -22.39
C GLU A 207 30.65 -30.67 -22.22
N PRO A 208 31.87 -31.22 -22.42
CA PRO A 208 32.17 -32.61 -22.07
C PRO A 208 32.08 -32.84 -20.55
N THR A 209 31.14 -33.69 -20.12
CA THR A 209 30.89 -34.00 -18.70
C THR A 209 31.75 -35.17 -18.20
N HIS A 210 32.03 -35.21 -16.89
CA HIS A 210 32.88 -36.24 -16.28
C HIS A 210 32.32 -36.76 -14.94
N GLY A 211 32.73 -37.96 -14.55
CA GLY A 211 32.43 -38.49 -13.22
C GLY A 211 33.25 -37.76 -12.16
N LEU A 212 32.57 -37.13 -11.20
CA LEU A 212 33.18 -36.51 -10.01
C LEU A 212 33.27 -37.49 -8.83
N ASP A 213 34.31 -37.36 -8.00
CA ASP A 213 34.37 -38.04 -6.69
C ASP A 213 33.51 -37.28 -5.68
N MET A 214 32.39 -37.89 -5.28
CA MET A 214 31.39 -37.31 -4.40
C MET A 214 31.60 -37.64 -2.92
N THR A 215 32.62 -38.44 -2.58
CA THR A 215 32.87 -38.96 -1.22
C THR A 215 32.93 -37.84 -0.19
N GLN A 216 33.79 -36.85 -0.41
CA GLN A 216 34.00 -35.76 0.55
C GLN A 216 32.75 -34.89 0.74
N CYS A 217 31.94 -34.69 -0.31
CA CYS A 217 30.70 -33.91 -0.20
C CYS A 217 29.61 -34.67 0.55
N HIS A 218 29.48 -35.97 0.32
CA HIS A 218 28.49 -36.81 1.01
C HIS A 218 28.85 -36.99 2.49
N GLU A 219 30.14 -37.18 2.80
CA GLU A 219 30.63 -37.20 4.17
C GLU A 219 30.38 -35.86 4.88
N MET A 220 30.68 -34.73 4.22
CA MET A 220 30.45 -33.39 4.75
C MET A 220 28.97 -33.17 5.13
N ARG A 221 28.02 -33.63 4.31
CA ARG A 221 26.58 -33.46 4.56
C ARG A 221 26.00 -34.45 5.56
N GLY A 222 26.65 -35.60 5.80
CA GLY A 222 26.22 -36.59 6.78
C GLY A 222 24.75 -37.01 6.60
N SER A 223 23.95 -36.85 7.65
CA SER A 223 22.50 -37.14 7.65
C SER A 223 21.67 -36.11 6.86
N SER A 224 22.23 -34.94 6.54
CA SER A 224 21.58 -33.87 5.77
C SER A 224 21.82 -34.00 4.26
N LYS A 225 22.38 -35.13 3.80
CA LYS A 225 22.56 -35.42 2.37
C LYS A 225 21.21 -35.65 1.70
N GLU A 226 21.12 -35.19 0.47
CA GLU A 226 19.93 -35.31 -0.37
C GLU A 226 20.43 -35.69 -1.75
N GLU A 227 19.76 -36.66 -2.34
CA GLU A 227 20.06 -37.21 -3.65
C GLU A 227 18.83 -37.02 -4.55
N LEU A 228 19.04 -36.56 -5.79
CA LEU A 228 17.97 -36.34 -6.76
C LEU A 228 18.16 -37.25 -7.96
N ASP A 229 17.14 -38.01 -8.34
CA ASP A 229 17.21 -38.76 -9.59
C ASP A 229 17.18 -37.83 -10.82
N THR A 230 17.44 -38.39 -12.01
CA THR A 230 17.44 -37.62 -13.25
C THR A 230 16.09 -36.96 -13.53
N LYS A 231 14.98 -37.59 -13.14
CA LYS A 231 13.65 -37.03 -13.35
C LYS A 231 13.51 -35.75 -12.53
N ASP A 232 13.75 -35.82 -11.23
CA ASP A 232 13.63 -34.67 -10.34
C ASP A 232 14.64 -33.56 -10.69
N SER A 233 15.87 -33.91 -11.06
CA SER A 233 16.89 -32.92 -11.46
C SER A 233 16.49 -32.12 -12.70
N TRP A 234 15.96 -32.79 -13.74
CA TRP A 234 15.57 -32.18 -15.02
C TRP A 234 14.13 -31.66 -15.07
N ARG A 235 13.35 -31.79 -13.98
CA ARG A 235 11.96 -31.30 -13.94
C ARG A 235 11.87 -29.81 -14.33
N THR A 236 12.85 -29.01 -13.93
CA THR A 236 12.96 -27.58 -14.27
C THR A 236 12.93 -27.34 -15.80
N THR A 237 13.50 -28.24 -16.60
CA THR A 237 13.51 -28.14 -18.08
C THR A 237 12.11 -28.16 -18.68
N SER A 238 11.17 -28.91 -18.10
CA SER A 238 9.76 -28.95 -18.54
C SER A 238 8.97 -27.71 -18.12
N MET A 239 9.25 -27.16 -16.94
CA MET A 239 8.53 -26.02 -16.36
C MET A 239 8.81 -24.68 -17.06
N LEU A 240 9.91 -24.58 -17.82
CA LEU A 240 10.32 -23.34 -18.49
C LEU A 240 9.40 -22.93 -19.64
N LEU A 241 8.64 -23.86 -20.21
CA LEU A 241 7.88 -23.64 -21.45
C LEU A 241 6.41 -24.06 -21.36
N PHE A 242 6.06 -24.93 -20.42
CA PHE A 242 4.68 -25.35 -20.16
C PHE A 242 4.30 -25.08 -18.70
N PRO A 243 3.91 -23.84 -18.34
CA PRO A 243 3.44 -23.54 -16.99
C PRO A 243 2.12 -24.26 -16.64
N ASP A 244 1.37 -24.71 -17.66
CA ASP A 244 0.08 -25.39 -17.53
C ASP A 244 0.17 -26.92 -17.70
N GLY A 245 1.39 -27.49 -17.65
CA GLY A 245 1.57 -28.94 -17.60
C GLY A 245 1.01 -29.48 -16.29
N ASP A 246 -0.26 -29.88 -16.32
CA ASP A 246 -1.03 -30.57 -15.29
C ASP A 246 -0.56 -30.30 -13.86
N VAL A 247 -1.27 -29.40 -13.17
CA VAL A 247 -1.28 -29.30 -11.70
C VAL A 247 -1.96 -30.56 -11.12
N ASN A 248 -1.53 -31.75 -11.55
CA ASN A 248 -2.01 -33.00 -11.03
C ASN A 248 -1.34 -33.24 -9.66
N GLY A 249 -2.11 -32.91 -8.62
CA GLY A 249 -2.12 -33.57 -7.32
C GLY A 249 -0.95 -33.35 -6.37
N ASP A 250 0.29 -33.18 -6.85
CA ASP A 250 1.47 -33.22 -5.96
C ASP A 250 1.99 -31.82 -5.54
N ASP A 251 1.82 -30.77 -6.34
CA ASP A 251 2.18 -29.40 -5.88
C ASP A 251 1.11 -28.82 -4.92
N ALA A 252 -0.16 -29.22 -5.07
CA ALA A 252 -1.21 -28.93 -4.09
C ALA A 252 -0.96 -29.60 -2.72
N LYS A 253 -0.14 -30.67 -2.65
CA LYS A 253 0.28 -31.27 -1.38
C LYS A 253 1.36 -30.45 -0.66
N ARG A 254 2.13 -29.61 -1.37
CA ARG A 254 3.23 -28.83 -0.80
C ARG A 254 2.79 -27.45 -0.31
N ASP A 255 1.86 -26.81 -1.01
CA ASP A 255 1.28 -25.53 -0.59
C ASP A 255 -0.18 -25.70 -0.14
N LYS A 256 -0.36 -26.03 1.15
CA LYS A 256 -1.70 -26.21 1.75
C LYS A 256 -2.51 -24.91 1.82
N LEU A 257 -1.87 -23.74 1.72
CA LEU A 257 -2.55 -22.44 1.71
C LEU A 257 -3.15 -22.17 0.33
N ALA A 258 -2.52 -22.66 -0.74
CA ALA A 258 -3.05 -22.51 -2.10
C ALA A 258 -4.44 -23.15 -2.31
N ALA A 259 -4.82 -24.11 -1.47
CA ALA A 259 -6.13 -24.77 -1.51
C ALA A 259 -7.27 -23.92 -0.91
N LEU A 260 -6.96 -22.84 -0.18
CA LEU A 260 -7.97 -21.96 0.41
C LEU A 260 -8.51 -20.94 -0.62
N PRO A 261 -9.79 -20.55 -0.52
CA PRO A 261 -10.36 -19.40 -1.23
C PRO A 261 -9.53 -18.12 -1.03
N GLU A 262 -9.48 -17.25 -2.04
CA GLU A 262 -8.68 -16.02 -1.99
C GLU A 262 -9.16 -15.07 -0.89
N GLU A 263 -10.46 -15.03 -0.59
CA GLU A 263 -11.05 -14.19 0.45
C GLU A 263 -10.54 -14.60 1.85
N LEU A 264 -10.45 -15.90 2.12
CA LEU A 264 -9.92 -16.42 3.39
C LEU A 264 -8.42 -16.18 3.51
N LEU A 265 -7.68 -16.25 2.41
CA LEU A 265 -6.27 -15.89 2.39
C LEU A 265 -6.08 -14.40 2.67
N ILE A 266 -6.83 -13.51 2.02
CA ILE A 266 -6.77 -12.06 2.26
C ILE A 266 -7.10 -11.74 3.71
N GLU A 267 -8.14 -12.33 4.30
CA GLU A 267 -8.46 -12.12 5.72
C GLU A 267 -7.37 -12.62 6.65
N THR A 268 -6.69 -13.72 6.30
CA THR A 268 -5.53 -14.21 7.06
C THR A 268 -4.36 -13.23 6.94
N LEU A 269 -4.09 -12.73 5.73
CA LEU A 269 -3.03 -11.77 5.46
C LEU A 269 -3.28 -10.43 6.16
N ASN A 270 -4.53 -9.98 6.29
CA ASN A 270 -4.92 -8.77 7.03
C ASN A 270 -4.47 -8.79 8.51
N ARG A 271 -4.18 -9.98 9.08
CA ARG A 271 -3.71 -10.14 10.46
C ARG A 271 -2.19 -10.10 10.60
N LEU A 272 -1.45 -10.12 9.49
CA LEU A 272 0.01 -10.11 9.49
C LEU A 272 0.56 -8.69 9.62
N CYS A 273 1.76 -8.58 10.20
CA CYS A 273 2.46 -7.30 10.21
C CYS A 273 3.00 -6.95 8.81
N HIS A 274 3.26 -5.67 8.57
CA HIS A 274 3.75 -5.17 7.27
C HIS A 274 5.04 -5.89 6.81
N ARG A 275 5.95 -6.20 7.75
CA ARG A 275 7.17 -6.97 7.47
C ARG A 275 6.86 -8.37 6.94
N ASP A 276 5.91 -9.05 7.55
CA ASP A 276 5.56 -10.42 7.17
C ASP A 276 4.79 -10.44 5.85
N LEU A 277 3.92 -9.45 5.61
CA LEU A 277 3.28 -9.24 4.31
C LEU A 277 4.30 -8.99 3.19
N CYS A 278 5.35 -8.20 3.44
CA CYS A 278 6.46 -8.04 2.51
C CYS A 278 7.19 -9.37 2.23
N ASN A 279 7.34 -10.24 3.23
CA ASN A 279 7.92 -11.57 3.04
C ASN A 279 6.99 -12.48 2.21
N VAL A 280 5.68 -12.48 2.51
CA VAL A 280 4.66 -13.21 1.74
C VAL A 280 4.65 -12.75 0.28
N SER A 281 4.76 -11.44 0.06
CA SER A 281 4.79 -10.82 -1.26
C SER A 281 5.98 -11.30 -2.13
N ARG A 282 7.05 -11.83 -1.49
CA ARG A 282 8.25 -12.34 -2.16
C ARG A 282 8.19 -13.85 -2.49
N LEU A 283 7.17 -14.58 -2.03
CA LEU A 283 7.09 -16.02 -2.21
C LEU A 283 6.85 -16.43 -3.68
N ASN A 284 5.78 -15.94 -4.29
CA ASN A 284 5.44 -16.18 -5.70
C ASN A 284 4.44 -15.15 -6.23
N LYS A 285 4.13 -15.20 -7.53
CA LYS A 285 3.21 -14.24 -8.20
C LYS A 285 1.77 -14.24 -7.62
N ARG A 286 1.29 -15.35 -7.05
CA ARG A 286 -0.06 -15.43 -6.44
C ARG A 286 -0.07 -14.71 -5.10
N TYR A 287 0.81 -15.09 -4.18
CA TYR A 287 0.91 -14.44 -2.87
C TYR A 287 1.36 -12.99 -2.98
N HIS A 288 2.14 -12.65 -4.01
CA HIS A 288 2.43 -11.26 -4.33
C HIS A 288 1.16 -10.45 -4.55
N ARG A 289 0.24 -10.92 -5.40
CA ARG A 289 -1.03 -10.22 -5.67
C ARG A 289 -1.91 -10.10 -4.43
N LEU A 290 -2.04 -11.18 -3.66
CA LEU A 290 -2.85 -11.20 -2.43
C LEU A 290 -2.27 -10.28 -1.35
N ALA A 291 -0.95 -10.29 -1.16
CA ALA A 291 -0.27 -9.39 -0.21
C ALA A 291 -0.31 -7.93 -0.68
N ASP A 292 -0.17 -7.64 -1.98
CA ASP A 292 -0.24 -6.27 -2.52
C ASP A 292 -1.60 -5.62 -2.20
N ALA A 293 -2.69 -6.38 -2.29
CA ALA A 293 -4.04 -5.90 -1.96
C ALA A 293 -4.19 -5.49 -0.48
N VAL A 294 -3.47 -6.15 0.43
CA VAL A 294 -3.50 -5.85 1.87
C VAL A 294 -2.51 -4.74 2.20
N LEU A 295 -1.29 -4.80 1.66
CA LEU A 295 -0.20 -3.87 1.95
C LEU A 295 -0.54 -2.41 1.63
N TYR A 296 -1.29 -2.19 0.55
CA TYR A 296 -1.59 -0.87 0.02
C TYR A 296 -3.00 -0.38 0.32
N LYS A 297 -3.79 -1.13 1.12
CA LYS A 297 -5.16 -0.75 1.46
C LYS A 297 -5.24 0.65 2.10
N SER A 298 -4.29 0.95 2.98
CA SER A 298 -4.14 2.26 3.62
C SER A 298 -2.72 2.75 3.41
N VAL A 299 -2.57 3.95 2.85
CA VAL A 299 -1.26 4.53 2.51
C VAL A 299 -1.08 5.83 3.29
N HIS A 300 -0.06 5.85 4.13
CA HIS A 300 0.33 7.04 4.88
C HIS A 300 1.64 7.60 4.34
N PHE A 301 1.57 8.78 3.73
CA PHE A 301 2.75 9.50 3.26
C PHE A 301 3.25 10.42 4.37
N GLN A 302 4.46 10.12 4.86
CA GLN A 302 5.14 10.88 5.91
C GLN A 302 6.10 11.94 5.34
N SER A 303 6.57 11.74 4.11
CA SER A 303 7.42 12.69 3.42
C SER A 303 7.09 12.74 1.92
N PRO A 304 7.38 13.86 1.25
CA PRO A 304 7.15 13.98 -0.19
C PRO A 304 7.97 12.99 -1.05
N GLU A 305 9.16 12.56 -0.62
CA GLU A 305 10.00 11.59 -1.38
C GLU A 305 9.35 10.20 -1.46
N LEU A 306 8.64 9.81 -0.40
CA LEU A 306 7.87 8.57 -0.38
C LEU A 306 6.74 8.61 -1.39
N HIS A 307 6.12 9.78 -1.59
CA HIS A 307 5.11 9.97 -2.62
C HIS A 307 5.67 9.81 -4.03
N LEU A 308 6.85 10.36 -4.34
CA LEU A 308 7.51 10.17 -5.64
C LEU A 308 7.85 8.69 -5.89
N THR A 309 8.44 8.03 -4.90
CA THR A 309 8.76 6.60 -4.99
C THR A 309 7.50 5.77 -5.24
N PHE A 310 6.40 6.18 -4.61
CA PHE A 310 5.12 5.52 -4.75
C PHE A 310 4.44 5.79 -6.10
N SER A 311 4.48 7.02 -6.61
CA SER A 311 3.92 7.38 -7.91
C SER A 311 4.63 6.64 -9.06
N GLU A 312 5.96 6.50 -8.99
CA GLU A 312 6.70 5.63 -9.91
C GLU A 312 6.25 4.16 -9.82
N SER A 313 5.97 3.70 -8.60
CA SER A 313 5.47 2.35 -8.34
C SER A 313 4.09 2.12 -8.95
N LEU A 314 3.18 3.09 -8.81
CA LEU A 314 1.86 3.08 -9.44
C LEU A 314 1.98 3.13 -10.97
N GLY A 315 2.89 3.94 -11.52
CA GLY A 315 3.15 3.98 -12.96
C GLY A 315 3.61 2.63 -13.51
N ARG A 316 4.43 1.88 -12.76
CA ARG A 316 4.84 0.51 -13.14
C ARG A 316 3.71 -0.51 -12.98
N ARG A 317 2.78 -0.30 -12.03
CA ARG A 317 1.67 -1.21 -11.73
C ARG A 317 0.37 -0.47 -11.42
N PRO A 318 -0.38 -0.07 -12.47
CA PRO A 318 -1.59 0.74 -12.30
C PRO A 318 -2.69 0.07 -11.45
N ARG A 319 -2.79 -1.28 -11.48
CA ARG A 319 -3.76 -2.05 -10.68
C ARG A 319 -3.61 -1.87 -9.18
N ARG A 320 -2.48 -1.35 -8.70
CA ARG A 320 -2.32 -1.03 -7.28
C ARG A 320 -3.17 0.16 -6.86
N GLY A 321 -3.47 1.10 -7.78
CA GLY A 321 -4.37 2.22 -7.51
C GLY A 321 -5.75 1.77 -7.01
N SER A 322 -6.29 0.70 -7.61
CA SER A 322 -7.59 0.14 -7.20
C SER A 322 -7.57 -0.64 -5.87
N ALA A 323 -6.40 -0.89 -5.29
CA ALA A 323 -6.30 -1.56 -3.99
C ALA A 323 -6.29 -0.57 -2.81
N ILE A 324 -6.20 0.73 -3.08
CA ILE A 324 -6.07 1.78 -2.06
C ILE A 324 -7.46 2.30 -1.73
N ASN A 325 -7.82 2.22 -0.44
CA ASN A 325 -9.08 2.73 0.09
C ASN A 325 -8.87 3.99 0.95
N GLU A 326 -7.68 4.12 1.55
CA GLU A 326 -7.40 5.23 2.47
C GLU A 326 -6.04 5.86 2.15
N VAL A 327 -6.02 7.19 2.11
CA VAL A 327 -4.79 7.97 1.97
C VAL A 327 -4.72 9.03 3.05
N LYS A 328 -3.55 9.10 3.70
CA LYS A 328 -3.21 10.17 4.63
C LYS A 328 -1.91 10.85 4.22
N LEU A 329 -2.00 12.13 3.90
CA LEU A 329 -0.90 12.98 3.43
C LEU A 329 -0.54 13.96 4.55
N ILE A 330 0.64 13.80 5.16
CA ILE A 330 1.16 14.77 6.13
C ILE A 330 2.54 15.20 5.66
N TYR A 331 2.64 16.43 5.14
CA TYR A 331 3.92 17.01 4.73
C TYR A 331 4.21 18.27 5.56
N PRO A 332 5.41 18.39 6.13
CA PRO A 332 5.84 19.64 6.73
C PRO A 332 6.18 20.68 5.63
N ASN A 333 5.87 21.95 5.88
CA ASN A 333 6.06 23.08 4.96
C ASN A 333 7.52 23.23 4.46
N GLU A 334 8.51 22.89 5.30
CA GLU A 334 9.93 23.06 5.01
C GLU A 334 10.50 22.07 3.97
N GLU A 335 9.84 20.93 3.74
CA GLU A 335 10.36 19.82 2.92
C GLU A 335 9.97 19.90 1.44
N LEU A 336 9.07 20.80 1.06
CA LEU A 336 8.51 20.85 -0.30
C LEU A 336 9.31 21.67 -1.32
N SER A 337 10.24 22.52 -0.87
CA SER A 337 11.12 23.32 -1.74
C SER A 337 12.01 22.48 -2.67
N ARG A 338 12.09 21.16 -2.42
CA ARG A 338 12.84 20.19 -3.23
C ARG A 338 12.00 19.44 -4.26
N LEU A 339 10.67 19.57 -4.22
CA LEU A 339 9.74 18.93 -5.16
C LEU A 339 9.19 19.95 -6.16
N ALA A 340 10.07 20.49 -6.99
CA ALA A 340 9.65 21.03 -8.28
C ALA A 340 9.23 19.82 -9.16
N LEU A 341 7.91 19.62 -9.24
CA LEU A 341 7.21 18.45 -9.73
C LEU A 341 7.07 18.49 -11.26
N ASP A 342 7.94 17.78 -11.99
CA ASP A 342 7.82 17.58 -13.46
C ASP A 342 7.93 16.09 -13.86
N THR A 343 7.58 15.16 -12.96
CA THR A 343 7.57 13.72 -13.30
C THR A 343 6.23 13.31 -13.92
N PRO A 344 6.19 12.61 -15.07
CA PRO A 344 4.94 12.11 -15.65
C PRO A 344 4.30 11.02 -14.77
N VAL A 345 2.99 11.13 -14.49
CA VAL A 345 2.20 10.05 -13.89
C VAL A 345 1.42 9.34 -14.99
N HIS A 346 1.76 8.07 -15.27
CA HIS A 346 1.05 7.27 -16.26
C HIS A 346 -0.38 6.96 -15.80
N ASN A 347 -1.36 7.08 -16.72
CA ASN A 347 -2.81 6.85 -16.54
C ASN A 347 -3.60 7.92 -15.78
N SER A 348 -3.01 9.06 -15.42
CA SER A 348 -3.82 10.22 -14.99
C SER A 348 -4.42 10.92 -16.21
N HIS A 349 -5.67 11.34 -16.12
CA HIS A 349 -6.36 12.12 -17.15
C HIS A 349 -6.09 13.63 -17.05
N TYR A 350 -5.39 14.07 -16.01
CA TYR A 350 -5.11 15.49 -15.77
C TYR A 350 -3.86 15.99 -16.51
N ASP A 351 -3.91 17.25 -16.94
CA ASP A 351 -2.83 17.91 -17.67
C ASP A 351 -1.60 18.14 -16.76
N PRO A 352 -0.40 17.63 -17.12
CA PRO A 352 0.84 17.84 -16.36
C PRO A 352 1.21 19.30 -16.12
N THR A 353 0.71 20.22 -16.94
CA THR A 353 1.01 21.67 -16.84
C THR A 353 0.09 22.41 -15.87
N ARG A 354 -1.03 21.80 -15.48
CA ARG A 354 -2.06 22.40 -14.61
C ARG A 354 -2.29 21.63 -13.31
N SER A 355 -1.82 20.39 -13.23
CA SER A 355 -1.97 19.51 -12.08
C SER A 355 -0.62 18.98 -11.63
N ASP A 356 -0.36 19.08 -10.34
CA ASP A 356 0.86 18.56 -9.76
C ASP A 356 0.87 17.01 -9.78
N THR A 357 2.05 16.42 -9.55
CA THR A 357 2.20 14.95 -9.54
C THR A 357 1.36 14.27 -8.46
N LEU A 358 1.10 14.93 -7.32
CA LEU A 358 0.28 14.36 -6.23
C LEU A 358 -1.18 14.27 -6.65
N SER A 359 -1.73 15.35 -7.18
CA SER A 359 -3.11 15.37 -7.68
C SER A 359 -3.33 14.30 -8.76
N ARG A 360 -2.39 14.20 -9.71
CA ARG A 360 -2.39 13.12 -10.71
C ARG A 360 -2.32 11.72 -10.10
N THR A 361 -1.53 11.53 -9.05
CA THR A 361 -1.40 10.23 -8.37
C THR A 361 -2.69 9.84 -7.65
N LEU A 362 -3.34 10.79 -6.96
CA LEU A 362 -4.62 10.60 -6.30
C LEU A 362 -5.73 10.23 -7.29
N SER A 363 -5.76 10.88 -8.47
CA SER A 363 -6.77 10.59 -9.51
C SER A 363 -6.79 9.14 -10.01
N VAL A 364 -5.70 8.39 -9.84
CA VAL A 364 -5.59 6.99 -10.28
C VAL A 364 -6.11 6.01 -9.20
N MET A 365 -6.41 6.49 -7.99
CA MET A 365 -6.89 5.69 -6.87
C MET A 365 -8.41 5.51 -6.93
N SER A 366 -8.86 4.66 -7.85
CA SER A 366 -10.27 4.54 -8.22
C SER A 366 -11.22 4.10 -7.10
N ASN A 367 -10.71 3.50 -6.02
CA ASN A 367 -11.50 2.96 -4.90
C ASN A 367 -11.25 3.72 -3.59
N LEU A 368 -10.71 4.94 -3.67
CA LEU A 368 -10.41 5.76 -2.50
C LEU A 368 -11.70 6.15 -1.79
N GLU A 369 -11.85 5.72 -0.53
CA GLU A 369 -12.99 6.00 0.35
C GLU A 369 -12.67 7.11 1.35
N LYS A 370 -11.41 7.22 1.78
CA LYS A 370 -10.96 8.19 2.79
C LYS A 370 -9.72 8.95 2.33
N LEU A 371 -9.80 10.28 2.38
CA LEU A 371 -8.71 11.19 2.02
C LEU A 371 -8.46 12.19 3.15
N ASP A 372 -7.30 12.12 3.79
CA ASP A 372 -6.88 13.01 4.87
C ASP A 372 -5.64 13.81 4.43
N ILE A 373 -5.83 15.12 4.26
CA ILE A 373 -4.83 16.05 3.71
C ILE A 373 -4.40 17.05 4.77
N ALA A 374 -3.10 17.06 5.05
CA ALA A 374 -2.38 18.07 5.83
C ALA A 374 -1.08 18.43 5.09
N VAL A 375 -1.18 19.33 4.11
CA VAL A 375 -0.08 19.64 3.18
C VAL A 375 0.07 21.15 2.99
N PRO A 376 1.20 21.66 2.45
CA PRO A 376 1.36 23.09 2.18
C PRO A 376 0.39 23.67 1.15
N HIS A 377 0.06 24.96 1.32
CA HIS A 377 -0.93 25.66 0.49
C HIS A 377 -0.58 25.68 -1.01
N VAL A 378 0.66 25.48 -1.41
CA VAL A 378 1.05 25.44 -2.83
C VAL A 378 0.34 24.31 -3.61
N LEU A 379 -0.13 23.27 -2.92
CA LEU A 379 -0.85 22.14 -3.51
C LEU A 379 -2.38 22.35 -3.54
N LEU A 380 -2.87 23.45 -2.97
CA LEU A 380 -4.29 23.77 -2.83
C LEU A 380 -5.02 23.79 -4.17
N HIS A 381 -4.41 24.41 -5.19
CA HIS A 381 -5.00 24.50 -6.51
C HIS A 381 -5.14 23.12 -7.16
N GLY A 382 -4.05 22.33 -7.16
CA GLY A 382 -4.03 21.01 -7.79
C GLY A 382 -5.01 20.05 -7.15
N ILE A 383 -5.07 20.01 -5.82
CA ILE A 383 -6.03 19.17 -5.10
C ILE A 383 -7.46 19.66 -5.34
N GLY A 384 -7.70 20.97 -5.37
CA GLY A 384 -9.02 21.52 -5.69
C GLY A 384 -9.55 21.03 -7.03
N THR A 385 -8.67 20.88 -8.04
CA THR A 385 -9.08 20.34 -9.34
C THR A 385 -9.62 18.91 -9.30
N LEU A 386 -9.26 18.12 -8.27
CA LEU A 386 -9.76 16.75 -8.08
C LEU A 386 -11.24 16.68 -7.73
N PHE A 387 -11.85 17.80 -7.33
CA PHE A 387 -13.26 17.84 -6.96
C PHE A 387 -14.14 18.45 -8.06
N ASN A 388 -13.56 18.90 -9.17
CA ASN A 388 -14.28 19.61 -10.22
C ASN A 388 -15.09 18.68 -11.14
N GLY A 389 -14.71 17.41 -11.24
CA GLY A 389 -15.39 16.45 -12.12
C GLY A 389 -16.34 15.51 -11.36
N PRO A 390 -17.47 15.12 -11.96
CA PRO A 390 -18.46 14.24 -11.33
C PRO A 390 -17.99 12.78 -11.17
N PHE A 391 -16.86 12.41 -11.79
CA PHE A 391 -16.31 11.05 -11.76
C PHE A 391 -14.98 10.96 -11.00
N ASP A 392 -14.44 12.09 -10.56
CA ASP A 392 -13.21 12.11 -9.82
C ASP A 392 -13.47 11.58 -8.40
N LEU A 393 -12.63 10.65 -7.94
CA LEU A 393 -12.74 10.04 -6.61
C LEU A 393 -14.16 9.50 -6.30
N ALA A 394 -14.78 8.81 -7.27
CA ALA A 394 -16.18 8.38 -7.25
C ALA A 394 -16.63 7.48 -6.05
N TYR A 395 -15.72 7.07 -5.17
CA TYR A 395 -16.03 6.30 -3.96
C TYR A 395 -15.70 7.04 -2.66
N LEU A 396 -15.28 8.31 -2.75
CA LEU A 396 -14.86 9.10 -1.59
C LEU A 396 -16.05 9.37 -0.67
N LYS A 397 -15.93 8.93 0.59
CA LYS A 397 -16.94 9.07 1.64
C LYS A 397 -16.48 10.01 2.75
N GLU A 398 -15.19 10.01 3.06
CA GLU A 398 -14.62 10.84 4.13
C GLU A 398 -13.46 11.69 3.58
N CYS A 399 -13.54 13.01 3.77
CA CYS A 399 -12.47 13.92 3.38
C CYS A 399 -12.10 14.87 4.52
N THR A 400 -10.80 15.04 4.78
CA THR A 400 -10.25 16.07 5.65
C THR A 400 -9.30 16.96 4.85
N LEU A 401 -9.54 18.27 4.87
CA LEU A 401 -8.73 19.26 4.16
C LEU A 401 -8.08 20.23 5.14
N PHE A 402 -6.75 20.25 5.14
CA PHE A 402 -5.94 21.23 5.85
C PHE A 402 -4.73 21.63 5.00
N TYR A 403 -4.64 22.92 4.69
CA TYR A 403 -3.51 23.49 3.99
C TYR A 403 -2.67 24.37 4.90
N GLN A 404 -1.37 24.10 4.97
CA GLN A 404 -0.41 24.87 5.75
C GLN A 404 -0.01 26.13 4.97
N CYS A 405 -0.46 27.28 5.45
CA CYS A 405 -0.06 28.60 4.95
C CYS A 405 1.14 29.15 5.74
N THR A 406 1.82 30.14 5.17
CA THR A 406 2.80 30.94 5.92
C THR A 406 2.11 31.77 6.99
N ASP A 407 2.78 32.00 8.12
CA ASP A 407 2.29 32.80 9.24
C ASP A 407 0.92 32.34 9.79
N ASP A 408 0.63 31.04 9.67
CA ASP A 408 -0.65 30.43 10.07
C ASP A 408 -1.90 31.08 9.44
N ALA A 409 -1.77 31.72 8.27
CA ALA A 409 -2.91 32.31 7.57
C ALA A 409 -3.99 31.26 7.20
N TYR A 410 -5.23 31.71 7.01
CA TYR A 410 -6.30 30.88 6.48
C TYR A 410 -6.13 30.67 4.96
N TRP A 411 -6.50 29.50 4.44
CA TRP A 411 -6.50 29.22 3.00
C TRP A 411 -7.87 29.48 2.37
N ASP A 412 -7.91 29.93 1.11
CA ASP A 412 -9.18 30.25 0.43
C ASP A 412 -9.95 28.96 0.08
N LEU A 413 -11.09 28.74 0.75
CA LEU A 413 -11.95 27.58 0.54
C LEU A 413 -12.54 27.54 -0.87
N ARG A 414 -12.65 28.68 -1.55
CA ARG A 414 -13.27 28.76 -2.88
C ARG A 414 -12.54 27.95 -3.94
N GLU A 415 -11.22 27.79 -3.81
CA GLU A 415 -10.46 26.95 -4.74
C GLU A 415 -10.78 25.46 -4.63
N ASN A 416 -11.36 25.03 -3.50
CA ASN A 416 -11.78 23.64 -3.27
C ASN A 416 -13.31 23.55 -3.08
N ILE A 417 -14.07 24.58 -3.45
CA ILE A 417 -15.51 24.69 -3.13
C ILE A 417 -16.34 23.52 -3.67
N HIS A 418 -15.92 22.93 -4.79
CA HIS A 418 -16.62 21.81 -5.42
C HIS A 418 -16.63 20.53 -4.56
N ILE A 419 -15.83 20.45 -3.48
CA ILE A 419 -15.92 19.34 -2.51
C ILE A 419 -17.33 19.21 -1.89
N PHE A 420 -18.05 20.32 -1.73
CA PHE A 420 -19.43 20.31 -1.20
C PHE A 420 -20.45 19.75 -2.18
N ALA A 421 -20.11 19.70 -3.48
CA ALA A 421 -20.92 19.13 -4.55
C ALA A 421 -20.54 17.67 -4.85
N HIS A 422 -19.64 17.05 -4.07
CA HIS A 422 -19.14 15.71 -4.34
C HIS A 422 -20.23 14.65 -4.09
N PRO A 423 -20.54 13.78 -5.07
CA PRO A 423 -21.77 12.97 -5.05
C PRO A 423 -21.81 11.89 -3.96
N THR A 424 -20.67 11.32 -3.58
CA THR A 424 -20.59 10.21 -2.61
C THR A 424 -20.09 10.61 -1.23
N LEU A 425 -19.77 11.89 -1.02
CA LEU A 425 -19.12 12.34 0.21
C LEU A 425 -20.14 12.37 1.35
N GLU A 426 -19.83 11.69 2.45
CA GLU A 426 -20.70 11.59 3.63
C GLU A 426 -20.17 12.41 4.81
N THR A 427 -18.86 12.58 4.91
CA THR A 427 -18.19 13.34 6.00
C THR A 427 -17.12 14.26 5.44
N LEU A 428 -17.21 15.54 5.79
CA LEU A 428 -16.26 16.58 5.41
C LEU A 428 -15.74 17.31 6.65
N ILE A 429 -14.40 17.35 6.78
CA ILE A 429 -13.71 18.10 7.83
C ILE A 429 -12.81 19.14 7.15
N ILE A 430 -13.06 20.41 7.41
CA ILE A 430 -12.27 21.53 6.89
C ILE A 430 -11.57 22.18 8.07
N LYS A 431 -10.26 22.43 7.94
CA LYS A 431 -9.47 23.07 8.99
C LYS A 431 -8.81 24.33 8.49
N ARG A 432 -8.92 25.43 9.25
CA ARG A 432 -8.23 26.70 8.97
C ARG A 432 -8.46 27.28 7.57
N ALA A 433 -9.69 27.16 7.06
CA ALA A 433 -10.08 27.73 5.78
C ALA A 433 -10.79 29.08 5.95
N LYS A 434 -10.78 29.90 4.90
CA LYS A 434 -11.52 31.16 4.79
C LYS A 434 -12.60 31.06 3.70
N LEU A 435 -13.80 31.56 3.95
CA LEU A 435 -14.88 31.66 2.96
C LEU A 435 -15.59 33.00 3.08
N ASP A 436 -15.67 33.74 1.98
CA ASP A 436 -16.35 35.05 1.91
C ASP A 436 -17.85 34.92 1.57
N GLU A 437 -18.57 36.05 1.64
CA GLU A 437 -20.01 36.17 1.37
C GLU A 437 -20.43 35.72 -0.04
N LYS A 438 -19.49 35.57 -0.98
CA LYS A 438 -19.82 35.17 -2.36
C LYS A 438 -20.17 33.71 -2.49
N GLY A 439 -19.79 32.88 -1.50
CA GLY A 439 -20.15 31.47 -1.45
C GLY A 439 -19.94 30.73 -2.79
N PHE A 440 -21.02 30.12 -3.29
CA PHE A 440 -21.05 29.33 -4.53
C PHE A 440 -21.60 30.18 -5.69
N ASP A 441 -20.80 31.07 -6.27
CA ASP A 441 -21.22 32.01 -7.35
C ASP A 441 -21.32 31.35 -8.76
N PHE A 442 -21.99 30.20 -8.88
CA PHE A 442 -22.15 29.46 -10.15
C PHE A 442 -23.61 29.33 -10.63
N MET A 443 -23.80 29.49 -11.94
CA MET A 443 -25.08 29.45 -12.68
C MET A 443 -25.78 28.07 -12.71
N GLU A 444 -25.13 26.99 -12.28
CA GLU A 444 -25.69 25.64 -12.23
C GLU A 444 -25.60 25.09 -10.80
N ARG A 445 -26.75 25.03 -10.10
CA ARG A 445 -26.85 24.38 -8.79
C ARG A 445 -26.63 22.88 -8.96
N PRO A 446 -25.65 22.25 -8.29
CA PRO A 446 -25.48 20.81 -8.29
C PRO A 446 -26.71 20.09 -7.73
N HIS A 447 -26.88 18.81 -8.06
CA HIS A 447 -27.90 17.94 -7.46
C HIS A 447 -27.62 17.76 -5.96
N GLU A 448 -28.68 17.44 -5.20
CA GLU A 448 -28.58 17.12 -3.76
C GLU A 448 -27.45 16.12 -3.47
N THR A 449 -26.70 16.37 -2.40
CA THR A 449 -25.52 15.57 -2.02
C THR A 449 -25.76 14.70 -0.79
N GLY A 450 -25.01 13.61 -0.67
CA GLY A 450 -25.09 12.67 0.45
C GLY A 450 -24.38 13.10 1.72
N LEU A 451 -24.00 14.37 1.87
CA LEU A 451 -23.21 14.86 3.00
C LEU A 451 -24.02 14.81 4.30
N LYS A 452 -23.54 14.02 5.28
CA LYS A 452 -24.19 13.84 6.58
C LYS A 452 -23.47 14.57 7.71
N LYS A 453 -22.16 14.80 7.59
CA LYS A 453 -21.34 15.41 8.64
C LYS A 453 -20.45 16.51 8.08
N LEU A 454 -20.54 17.70 8.68
CA LEU A 454 -19.70 18.84 8.32
C LEU A 454 -19.02 19.41 9.57
N HIS A 455 -17.68 19.38 9.58
CA HIS A 455 -16.86 19.93 10.66
C HIS A 455 -16.00 21.09 10.13
N LEU A 456 -16.16 22.27 10.70
CA LEU A 456 -15.40 23.49 10.42
C LEU A 456 -14.53 23.81 11.63
N ILE A 457 -13.24 23.50 11.56
CA ILE A 457 -12.32 23.60 12.69
C ILE A 457 -11.39 24.78 12.47
N GLU A 458 -11.44 25.77 13.36
CA GLU A 458 -10.64 27.00 13.31
C GLU A 458 -10.77 27.74 11.97
N CYS A 459 -11.96 27.76 11.38
CA CYS A 459 -12.19 28.40 10.08
C CYS A 459 -12.73 29.83 10.23
N ASP A 460 -12.48 30.68 9.24
CA ASP A 460 -13.02 32.04 9.09
C ASP A 460 -14.09 32.05 8.00
N ILE A 461 -15.34 31.78 8.36
CA ILE A 461 -16.42 31.46 7.41
C ILE A 461 -17.54 32.46 7.55
N ASN A 462 -17.89 33.14 6.46
CA ASN A 462 -19.08 33.98 6.40
C ASN A 462 -20.38 33.15 6.51
N ASP A 463 -21.36 33.66 7.23
CA ASP A 463 -22.65 33.01 7.48
C ASP A 463 -23.54 32.91 6.24
N ASP A 464 -23.61 33.93 5.39
CA ASP A 464 -24.35 33.88 4.11
C ASP A 464 -23.70 32.84 3.18
N GLY A 465 -22.37 32.88 3.06
CA GLY A 465 -21.61 31.90 2.27
C GLY A 465 -21.78 30.46 2.79
N LEU A 466 -21.89 30.26 4.10
CA LEU A 466 -22.22 28.96 4.70
C LEU A 466 -23.65 28.54 4.39
N SER A 467 -24.62 29.47 4.46
CA SER A 467 -26.03 29.20 4.13
C SER A 467 -26.17 28.64 2.71
N ASP A 468 -25.46 29.23 1.75
CA ASP A 468 -25.43 28.75 0.36
C ASP A 468 -24.89 27.32 0.25
N LEU A 469 -23.80 27.01 0.98
CA LEU A 469 -23.22 25.66 0.99
C LEU A 469 -24.14 24.60 1.60
N LEU A 470 -24.94 25.01 2.59
CA LEU A 470 -25.87 24.13 3.27
C LEU A 470 -27.18 23.92 2.49
N GLU A 471 -27.38 24.54 1.33
CA GLU A 471 -28.48 24.17 0.42
C GLU A 471 -28.25 22.83 -0.30
N PHE A 472 -27.00 22.36 -0.40
CA PHE A 472 -26.67 21.17 -1.21
C PHE A 472 -26.92 19.81 -0.54
N PRO A 473 -26.65 19.61 0.77
CA PRO A 473 -26.89 18.31 1.40
C PRO A 473 -28.39 17.96 1.45
N GLU A 474 -28.75 16.72 1.12
CA GLU A 474 -30.14 16.22 1.22
C GLU A 474 -30.62 16.19 2.69
N GLY A 475 -29.71 15.87 3.61
CA GLY A 475 -30.01 15.81 5.03
C GLY A 475 -28.77 15.73 5.90
N LEU A 476 -28.17 16.87 6.20
CA LEU A 476 -27.06 16.97 7.14
C LEU A 476 -27.51 16.53 8.53
N GLU A 477 -26.78 15.60 9.15
CA GLU A 477 -27.10 15.04 10.47
C GLU A 477 -26.26 15.65 11.59
N GLU A 478 -25.04 16.08 11.30
CA GLU A 478 -24.08 16.58 12.29
C GLU A 478 -23.33 17.81 11.76
N PHE A 479 -23.40 18.91 12.52
CA PHE A 479 -22.65 20.13 12.26
C PHE A 479 -21.78 20.49 13.46
N VAL A 480 -20.49 20.73 13.20
CA VAL A 480 -19.52 21.15 14.21
C VAL A 480 -18.77 22.36 13.68
N MET A 481 -18.74 23.44 14.45
CA MET A 481 -17.89 24.59 14.21
C MET A 481 -17.12 24.91 15.49
N THR A 482 -15.79 24.95 15.42
CA THR A 482 -14.93 25.27 16.56
C THR A 482 -13.95 26.37 16.22
N GLN A 483 -13.60 27.23 17.18
CA GLN A 483 -12.63 28.30 17.01
C GLN A 483 -11.82 28.54 18.28
N THR A 484 -10.58 28.98 18.11
CA THR A 484 -9.70 29.36 19.23
C THR A 484 -10.18 30.66 19.90
N ALA A 485 -9.81 30.87 21.16
CA ALA A 485 -10.17 32.08 21.90
C ALA A 485 -9.51 33.36 21.35
N GLU A 486 -8.30 33.22 20.82
CA GLU A 486 -7.53 34.29 20.17
C GLU A 486 -7.13 33.82 18.76
N PRO A 487 -8.05 33.89 17.79
CA PRO A 487 -7.76 33.48 16.42
C PRO A 487 -6.60 34.30 15.85
N LYS A 488 -5.68 33.62 15.17
CA LYS A 488 -4.54 34.23 14.49
C LYS A 488 -4.46 33.64 13.08
N PRO A 489 -4.54 34.46 12.01
CA PRO A 489 -4.87 35.90 12.03
C PRO A 489 -6.31 36.18 12.52
N ASP A 490 -6.62 37.46 12.77
CA ASP A 490 -7.97 37.90 13.16
C ASP A 490 -9.01 37.45 12.11
N LEU A 491 -10.22 37.16 12.56
CA LEU A 491 -11.32 36.73 11.70
C LEU A 491 -11.87 37.93 10.93
N GLU A 492 -11.92 37.81 9.59
CA GLU A 492 -12.39 38.87 8.70
C GLU A 492 -13.82 38.62 8.21
N GLU A 493 -14.20 37.35 8.00
CA GLU A 493 -15.47 36.96 7.37
C GLU A 493 -16.52 36.51 8.38
N THR A 494 -16.07 35.92 9.48
CA THR A 494 -16.91 35.36 10.53
C THR A 494 -17.82 36.46 11.12
N SER A 495 -19.15 36.29 11.06
CA SER A 495 -20.11 37.18 11.74
C SER A 495 -19.83 37.28 13.25
N ASP A 496 -20.13 38.43 13.85
CA ASP A 496 -20.00 38.65 15.30
C ASP A 496 -21.19 38.13 16.12
N ASN A 497 -22.21 37.57 15.45
CA ASN A 497 -23.47 37.18 16.04
C ASN A 497 -23.83 35.71 15.74
N PHE A 498 -23.84 34.91 16.81
CA PHE A 498 -24.14 33.47 16.82
C PHE A 498 -25.47 33.11 16.13
N ALA A 499 -26.48 33.97 16.26
CA ALA A 499 -27.79 33.73 15.67
C ALA A 499 -27.75 33.65 14.13
N ASP A 500 -26.75 34.26 13.49
CA ASP A 500 -26.64 34.25 12.03
C ASP A 500 -26.22 32.86 11.52
N TYR A 501 -25.31 32.17 12.22
CA TYR A 501 -24.96 30.76 11.93
C TYR A 501 -26.10 29.78 12.18
N VAL A 502 -26.91 30.05 13.22
CA VAL A 502 -28.14 29.29 13.44
C VAL A 502 -29.09 29.46 12.26
N LEU A 503 -29.25 30.68 11.74
CA LEU A 503 -30.07 30.94 10.56
C LEU A 503 -29.51 30.24 9.31
N ALA A 504 -28.18 30.24 9.11
CA ALA A 504 -27.54 29.54 8.00
C ALA A 504 -27.82 28.02 8.02
N LEU A 505 -28.01 27.43 9.20
CA LEU A 505 -28.32 26.00 9.36
C LEU A 505 -29.80 25.65 9.17
N ASN A 506 -30.70 26.64 9.03
CA ASN A 506 -32.14 26.39 8.95
C ASN A 506 -32.53 25.51 7.75
N SER A 507 -31.78 25.57 6.64
CA SER A 507 -32.02 24.72 5.46
C SER A 507 -31.89 23.22 5.76
N GLN A 508 -31.18 22.86 6.85
CA GLN A 508 -30.93 21.50 7.30
C GLN A 508 -31.65 21.15 8.61
N ALA A 509 -32.57 22.01 9.08
CA ALA A 509 -33.23 21.86 10.37
C ALA A 509 -34.07 20.58 10.49
N HIS A 510 -34.57 20.05 9.36
CA HIS A 510 -35.36 18.81 9.30
C HIS A 510 -34.55 17.54 9.57
N SER A 511 -33.24 17.56 9.32
CA SER A 511 -32.37 16.37 9.40
C SER A 511 -31.31 16.47 10.50
N LEU A 512 -30.94 17.68 10.93
CA LEU A 512 -29.83 17.90 11.85
C LEU A 512 -30.12 17.27 13.22
N LYS A 513 -29.31 16.29 13.61
CA LYS A 513 -29.43 15.53 14.88
C LYS A 513 -28.52 16.11 15.97
N THR A 514 -27.35 16.61 15.58
CA THR A 514 -26.38 17.19 16.52
C THR A 514 -25.81 18.50 16.01
N PHE A 515 -25.75 19.49 16.89
CA PHE A 515 -25.23 20.82 16.62
C PHE A 515 -24.17 21.17 17.66
N THR A 516 -23.00 21.62 17.21
CA THR A 516 -21.93 22.11 18.06
C THR A 516 -21.36 23.39 17.49
N ILE A 517 -21.47 24.51 18.20
CA ILE A 517 -20.74 25.75 17.90
C ILE A 517 -19.93 26.17 19.13
N ASP A 518 -18.64 25.91 19.07
CA ASP A 518 -17.66 26.29 20.09
C ASP A 518 -16.77 27.42 19.54
N SER A 519 -17.27 28.66 19.58
CA SER A 519 -16.50 29.82 19.11
C SER A 519 -16.52 30.94 20.15
N PRO A 520 -15.38 31.19 20.83
CA PRO A 520 -15.30 32.25 21.85
C PRO A 520 -15.42 33.68 21.29
N THR A 521 -15.35 33.88 19.98
CA THR A 521 -15.50 35.23 19.42
C THR A 521 -16.98 35.59 19.16
N LEU A 522 -17.88 34.61 19.14
CA LEU A 522 -19.28 34.81 18.80
C LEU A 522 -20.10 35.32 19.98
N GLY A 523 -20.57 36.57 19.88
CA GLY A 523 -21.63 37.08 20.75
C GLY A 523 -23.01 36.61 20.27
N CYS A 524 -24.06 36.89 21.03
CA CYS A 524 -25.42 36.74 20.53
C CYS A 524 -26.24 37.96 20.92
N ARG A 525 -26.89 38.63 19.98
CA ARG A 525 -27.61 39.89 20.27
C ARG A 525 -29.11 39.67 20.56
N LYS A 526 -29.63 38.48 20.21
CA LYS A 526 -31.05 38.13 20.31
C LYS A 526 -31.19 36.68 20.77
N PRO A 527 -32.23 36.33 21.55
CA PRO A 527 -32.48 34.94 21.91
C PRO A 527 -32.70 34.04 20.68
N LEU A 528 -32.20 32.82 20.75
CA LEU A 528 -32.30 31.85 19.66
C LEU A 528 -33.71 31.27 19.53
N ARG A 529 -34.14 31.05 18.28
CA ARG A 529 -35.42 30.44 17.92
C ARG A 529 -35.15 29.18 17.12
N MET A 530 -35.04 28.06 17.82
CA MET A 530 -34.65 26.75 17.30
C MET A 530 -35.84 25.78 17.10
N ARG A 531 -37.08 26.27 17.11
CA ARG A 531 -38.27 25.39 17.00
C ARG A 531 -38.33 24.60 15.70
N GLU A 532 -37.71 25.11 14.64
CA GLU A 532 -37.66 24.48 13.31
C GLU A 532 -36.73 23.26 13.29
N PHE A 533 -35.84 23.10 14.27
CA PHE A 533 -34.89 21.99 14.37
C PHE A 533 -35.55 20.75 15.00
N GLU A 534 -36.53 20.18 14.31
CA GLU A 534 -37.38 19.10 14.83
C GLU A 534 -36.62 17.79 15.06
N ALA A 535 -35.51 17.55 14.35
CA ALA A 535 -34.70 16.35 14.47
C ALA A 535 -33.55 16.48 15.51
N LEU A 536 -33.31 17.68 16.05
CA LEU A 536 -32.12 17.97 16.84
C LEU A 536 -32.23 17.38 18.25
N LYS A 537 -31.33 16.43 18.56
CA LYS A 537 -31.28 15.70 19.83
C LYS A 537 -30.23 16.25 20.78
N SER A 538 -29.09 16.71 20.27
CA SER A 538 -27.99 17.22 21.08
C SER A 538 -27.53 18.58 20.57
N MET A 539 -27.48 19.55 21.49
CA MET A 539 -27.05 20.91 21.22
C MET A 539 -25.90 21.27 22.17
N ARG A 540 -24.75 21.64 21.60
CA ARG A 540 -23.56 22.08 22.33
C ARG A 540 -23.16 23.48 21.91
N MET A 541 -22.88 24.37 22.85
CA MET A 541 -22.47 25.74 22.54
C MET A 541 -21.49 26.29 23.57
N ASN A 542 -20.76 27.33 23.18
CA ASN A 542 -19.70 27.89 24.02
C ASN A 542 -20.26 28.49 25.32
N TRP A 543 -21.17 29.48 25.21
CA TRP A 543 -21.72 30.20 26.36
C TRP A 543 -23.24 30.13 26.48
N ASP A 544 -23.72 30.20 27.73
CA ASP A 544 -25.15 30.27 28.08
C ASP A 544 -25.88 31.46 27.45
N TYR A 545 -25.26 32.65 27.45
CA TYR A 545 -25.84 33.84 26.86
C TYR A 545 -25.94 33.76 25.32
N GLN A 546 -25.27 32.81 24.65
CA GLN A 546 -25.51 32.60 23.22
C GLN A 546 -26.94 32.11 22.97
N LEU A 547 -27.49 31.32 23.90
CA LEU A 547 -28.88 30.86 23.86
C LEU A 547 -29.88 31.99 24.14
N PHE A 548 -29.59 32.80 25.16
CA PHE A 548 -30.52 33.82 25.69
C PHE A 548 -30.28 35.24 25.17
N GLY A 549 -29.27 35.44 24.30
CA GLY A 549 -28.73 36.75 23.92
C GLY A 549 -27.78 37.32 24.98
N LYS A 550 -27.05 38.38 24.65
CA LYS A 550 -26.15 39.14 25.53
C LYS A 550 -26.87 40.35 26.14
N THR A 551 -26.31 40.92 27.21
CA THR A 551 -26.89 42.04 27.93
C THR A 551 -27.00 43.24 27.00
N SER A 552 -28.23 43.59 26.65
CA SER A 552 -28.55 44.78 25.89
C SER A 552 -29.07 45.84 26.84
N LYS A 553 -28.99 47.12 26.46
CA LYS A 553 -29.72 48.20 27.17
C LYS A 553 -31.24 48.05 27.09
N LYS A 554 -31.74 47.05 26.36
CA LYS A 554 -33.15 46.70 26.21
C LYS A 554 -33.49 45.48 27.08
N PRO A 555 -34.64 45.49 27.78
CA PRO A 555 -35.09 44.32 28.55
C PRO A 555 -35.21 43.06 27.69
N ARG A 556 -34.71 41.93 28.20
CA ARG A 556 -34.81 40.62 27.53
C ARG A 556 -36.15 39.95 27.83
N MET A 557 -37.20 40.36 27.12
CA MET A 557 -38.55 39.82 27.30
C MET A 557 -38.90 38.85 26.17
N HIS A 558 -38.38 37.63 26.20
CA HIS A 558 -38.55 36.66 25.11
C HIS A 558 -38.61 35.20 25.58
N SER A 559 -39.43 34.38 24.90
CA SER A 559 -39.39 32.93 25.01
C SER A 559 -38.31 32.37 24.09
N VAL A 560 -37.34 31.64 24.64
CA VAL A 560 -36.42 30.83 23.84
C VAL A 560 -37.22 29.71 23.19
N GLY A 561 -37.04 29.53 21.89
CA GLY A 561 -37.60 28.39 21.18
C GLY A 561 -36.57 27.28 21.19
N LEU A 562 -36.59 26.39 22.18
CA LEU A 562 -35.72 25.22 22.15
C LEU A 562 -36.18 24.24 21.05
N PRO A 563 -35.27 23.42 20.51
CA PRO A 563 -35.64 22.34 19.60
C PRO A 563 -36.58 21.35 20.31
N PRO A 564 -37.69 20.93 19.67
CA PRO A 564 -38.75 20.19 20.34
C PRO A 564 -38.33 18.79 20.84
N GLU A 565 -37.44 18.13 20.10
CA GLU A 565 -36.93 16.77 20.40
C GLU A 565 -35.53 16.79 21.03
N MET A 566 -35.06 17.95 21.51
CA MET A 566 -33.75 18.08 22.16
C MET A 566 -33.70 17.27 23.45
N GLU A 567 -32.74 16.35 23.55
CA GLU A 567 -32.52 15.51 24.73
C GLU A 567 -31.36 16.02 25.59
N VAL A 568 -30.32 16.57 24.97
CA VAL A 568 -29.08 17.00 25.62
C VAL A 568 -28.75 18.46 25.27
N LEU A 569 -28.55 19.29 26.29
CA LEU A 569 -27.97 20.63 26.18
C LEU A 569 -26.63 20.65 26.89
N GLU A 570 -25.57 21.13 26.23
CA GLU A 570 -24.22 21.22 26.79
C GLU A 570 -23.65 22.62 26.59
N PHE A 571 -23.07 23.19 27.65
CA PHE A 571 -22.26 24.40 27.59
C PHE A 571 -20.79 24.05 27.76
N PHE A 572 -19.91 24.65 26.97
CA PHE A 572 -18.45 24.41 27.07
C PHE A 572 -17.79 25.26 28.15
N ASN A 573 -18.40 26.38 28.52
CA ASN A 573 -17.84 27.35 29.46
C ASN A 573 -18.63 27.41 30.78
N GLU A 574 -17.97 27.94 31.81
CA GLU A 574 -18.54 28.17 33.13
C GLU A 574 -19.79 29.07 33.04
N MET A 575 -20.82 28.72 33.80
CA MET A 575 -22.06 29.50 33.88
C MET A 575 -21.91 30.73 34.79
N GLY A 576 -22.70 31.77 34.54
CA GLY A 576 -23.11 32.69 35.63
C GLY A 576 -22.31 33.98 35.82
N SER A 577 -21.87 34.64 34.75
CA SER A 577 -21.42 36.04 34.86
C SER A 577 -22.55 37.08 34.73
N ASP A 578 -23.72 36.68 34.22
CA ASP A 578 -24.85 37.57 33.94
C ASP A 578 -26.10 37.10 34.69
N GLU A 579 -26.53 37.89 35.68
CA GLU A 579 -27.70 37.59 36.51
C GLU A 579 -29.00 37.46 35.69
N GLU A 580 -29.18 38.25 34.62
CA GLU A 580 -30.37 38.15 33.77
C GLU A 580 -30.40 36.83 32.99
N VAL A 581 -29.23 36.36 32.52
CA VAL A 581 -29.11 35.07 31.82
C VAL A 581 -29.42 33.92 32.76
N MET A 582 -28.94 34.00 34.00
CA MET A 582 -29.18 33.00 35.04
C MET A 582 -30.67 32.90 35.37
N ASP A 583 -31.36 34.03 35.53
CA ASP A 583 -32.81 34.05 35.78
C ASP A 583 -33.59 33.44 34.59
N LEU A 584 -33.19 33.74 33.35
CA LEU A 584 -33.80 33.16 32.15
C LEU A 584 -33.55 31.65 32.04
N LEU A 585 -32.36 31.18 32.39
CA LEU A 585 -32.02 29.75 32.41
C LEU A 585 -32.85 29.02 33.48
N LEU A 586 -32.96 29.58 34.68
CA LEU A 586 -33.80 29.04 35.75
C LEU A 586 -35.27 28.96 35.32
N TYR A 587 -35.80 30.03 34.73
CA TYR A 587 -37.17 30.03 34.18
C TYR A 587 -37.35 28.96 33.10
N THR A 588 -36.34 28.76 32.25
CA THR A 588 -36.37 27.74 31.18
C THR A 588 -36.38 26.33 31.75
N ILE A 589 -35.60 26.04 32.79
CA ILE A 589 -35.61 24.75 33.50
C ILE A 589 -36.96 24.51 34.17
N GLN A 590 -37.49 25.53 34.86
CA GLN A 590 -38.80 25.45 35.54
C GLN A 590 -39.96 25.22 34.56
N THR A 591 -39.83 25.70 33.33
CA THR A 591 -40.86 25.56 32.29
C THR A 591 -40.54 24.46 31.28
N LYS A 592 -39.51 23.62 31.51
CA LYS A 592 -39.01 22.65 30.52
C LYS A 592 -40.09 21.73 29.97
N ASP A 593 -41.07 21.33 30.78
CA ASP A 593 -42.13 20.41 30.35
C ASP A 593 -43.05 21.02 29.28
N VAL A 594 -43.02 22.35 29.14
CA VAL A 594 -43.74 23.12 28.12
C VAL A 594 -42.81 23.49 26.96
N VAL A 595 -41.58 23.93 27.24
CA VAL A 595 -40.68 24.52 26.22
C VAL A 595 -39.69 23.53 25.59
N ALA A 596 -39.36 22.44 26.28
CA ALA A 596 -38.39 21.43 25.86
C ALA A 596 -38.66 20.08 26.56
N LYS A 597 -39.82 19.47 26.27
CA LYS A 597 -40.30 18.27 26.97
C LYS A 597 -39.35 17.08 26.88
N ALA A 598 -38.61 16.96 25.77
CA ALA A 598 -37.65 15.88 25.55
C ALA A 598 -36.32 16.07 26.31
N TRP A 599 -36.08 17.25 26.90
CA TRP A 599 -34.81 17.59 27.53
C TRP A 599 -34.59 16.77 28.81
N LYS A 600 -33.55 15.93 28.79
CA LYS A 600 -33.21 14.96 29.83
C LYS A 600 -31.89 15.27 30.52
N THR A 601 -30.90 15.72 29.76
CA THR A 601 -29.54 15.92 30.26
C THR A 601 -29.08 17.35 30.01
N PHE A 602 -28.54 17.96 31.05
CA PHE A 602 -27.88 19.25 31.01
C PHE A 602 -26.43 19.08 31.44
N VAL A 603 -25.49 19.43 30.57
CA VAL A 603 -24.05 19.24 30.78
C VAL A 603 -23.38 20.59 30.87
N VAL A 604 -22.59 20.79 31.93
CA VAL A 604 -21.92 22.06 32.21
C VAL A 604 -20.54 21.81 32.82
N PRO A 605 -19.52 22.63 32.57
CA PRO A 605 -18.24 22.52 33.25
C PRO A 605 -18.33 23.02 34.69
N GLU A 606 -17.50 22.45 35.56
CA GLU A 606 -17.24 22.99 36.89
C GLU A 606 -16.42 24.27 36.75
N GLY A 607 -17.01 25.39 37.16
CA GLY A 607 -16.31 26.68 37.17
C GLY A 607 -15.71 27.06 38.51
N ASP A 608 -15.00 28.20 38.55
CA ASP A 608 -14.31 28.71 39.75
C ASP A 608 -15.26 28.90 40.95
N GLY A 609 -16.53 29.23 40.68
CA GLY A 609 -17.59 29.38 41.68
C GLY A 609 -18.47 28.13 41.86
N GLY A 610 -18.19 27.05 41.12
CA GLY A 610 -19.06 25.88 40.98
C GLY A 610 -20.40 26.21 40.32
N VAL A 611 -21.22 25.18 40.09
CA VAL A 611 -22.60 25.38 39.60
C VAL A 611 -23.49 25.88 40.74
N SER A 612 -24.22 26.98 40.50
CA SER A 612 -25.14 27.60 41.47
C SER A 612 -26.12 26.59 42.08
N ARG A 613 -26.42 26.77 43.37
CA ARG A 613 -27.35 25.91 44.10
C ARG A 613 -28.75 25.96 43.50
N GLU A 614 -29.18 27.14 43.05
CA GLU A 614 -30.49 27.36 42.42
C GLU A 614 -30.65 26.51 41.15
N ILE A 615 -29.61 26.39 40.32
CA ILE A 615 -29.64 25.51 39.13
C ILE A 615 -29.71 24.04 39.54
N LYS A 616 -28.88 23.62 40.52
CA LYS A 616 -28.87 22.23 41.02
C LYS A 616 -30.24 21.83 41.60
N GLU A 617 -30.88 22.72 42.35
CA GLU A 617 -32.22 22.54 42.90
C GLU A 617 -33.27 22.50 41.80
N ALA A 618 -33.27 23.47 40.87
CA ALA A 618 -34.23 23.52 39.77
C ALA A 618 -34.17 22.27 38.87
N CYS A 619 -32.96 21.78 38.55
CA CYS A 619 -32.77 20.54 37.78
C CYS A 619 -33.35 19.34 38.53
N ARG A 620 -33.09 19.21 39.84
CA ARG A 620 -33.60 18.12 40.68
C ARG A 620 -35.13 18.13 40.77
N GLU A 621 -35.72 19.29 41.01
CA GLU A 621 -37.17 19.45 41.14
C GLU A 621 -37.91 19.10 39.84
N HIS A 622 -37.33 19.41 38.69
CA HIS A 622 -37.94 19.17 37.39
C HIS A 622 -37.46 17.86 36.73
N GLY A 623 -36.65 17.05 37.42
CA GLY A 623 -36.19 15.74 36.91
C GLY A 623 -35.25 15.83 35.71
N LEU A 624 -34.43 16.88 35.63
CA LEU A 624 -33.38 17.09 34.64
C LEU A 624 -32.05 16.58 35.20
N GLN A 625 -31.38 15.65 34.50
CA GLN A 625 -30.07 15.14 34.89
C GLN A 625 -29.01 16.22 34.63
N LEU A 626 -28.32 16.65 35.68
CA LEU A 626 -27.24 17.64 35.61
C LEU A 626 -25.89 16.92 35.71
N ASP A 627 -25.13 16.90 34.61
CA ASP A 627 -23.78 16.34 34.56
C ASP A 627 -22.76 17.49 34.62
N ILE A 628 -21.88 17.46 35.63
CA ILE A 628 -20.88 18.51 35.85
C ILE A 628 -19.50 17.99 35.42
N ILE A 629 -18.96 18.50 34.31
CA ILE A 629 -17.65 18.12 33.80
C ILE A 629 -16.57 18.76 34.68
N GLY A 630 -15.68 17.96 35.25
CA GLY A 630 -14.57 18.45 36.08
C GLY A 630 -14.81 18.31 37.59
N ALA A 631 -16.04 18.02 38.01
CA ALA A 631 -16.36 17.68 39.39
C ALA A 631 -15.59 16.41 39.81
N PHE A 632 -14.57 16.59 40.65
CA PHE A 632 -14.00 15.46 41.39
C PHE A 632 -15.04 15.01 42.41
N ASP A 633 -15.35 13.71 42.44
CA ASP A 633 -16.20 13.09 43.48
C ASP A 633 -15.63 13.42 44.88
N THR A 634 -16.09 14.52 45.48
CA THR A 634 -15.89 14.83 46.90
C THR A 634 -17.10 14.49 47.75
N ASP A 635 -18.09 13.78 47.20
CA ASP A 635 -19.21 13.24 47.96
C ASP A 635 -19.03 11.73 48.14
N GLY A 636 -17.99 11.39 48.90
CA GLY A 636 -18.04 10.21 49.75
C GLY A 636 -18.84 10.57 51.00
N ASP A 637 -20.08 10.10 51.07
CA ASP A 637 -20.94 9.95 52.23
C ASP A 637 -20.46 10.57 53.56
N ALA A 638 -21.13 11.63 54.00
CA ALA A 638 -21.30 11.94 55.41
C ALA A 638 -22.67 12.57 55.64
N ASP A 639 -23.65 11.69 55.92
CA ASP A 639 -24.94 11.84 56.62
C ASP A 639 -25.58 13.24 56.78
#